data_AF-A0A939KWR3-F1
#
_entry.id   AF-A0A939KWR3-F1
#
_cell.length_a   1.000
_cell.length_b   1.000
_cell.length_c   1.000
_cell.angle_alpha   90.00
_cell.angle_beta   90.00
_cell.angle_gamma   90.00
#
_symmetry.space_group_name_H-M   'P 1'
#
loop_
_entity.id
_entity.type
_entity.pdbx_description
1 polymer ?
#
loop_
_entity_poly.entity_id
_entity_poly.type
_entity_poly.pdbx_seq_one_letter_code
_entity_poly.pdbx_strand_id
1 'polypeptide(L)'
;MLIAKLGCTQLAKILDKNWNYYQQYKQWTYYYFDRAKNSWEPGRTSDADWFAQLKTVAWLPTTNGNMAKPGELFLSKPETVSILGDTVPYLAIALQKEEFIQDLGIKAKMTDPKDYADLLLELSQNKQSSAKSEQILIKIYQELNNHISTISQAAWWRSFISKPIFWTEKSGFCAAGNLFVNDNEEIYQLFRAQIAFLKLPNNYYPQIQQLIKAAGIRYLSQAVKMELATESAAIMAEPSLTSQIKRFTPYIWRYLYQLEYDTYEQLKGDGSLVKFNNLTCYQVDRLEIKYTLNQQSAKTQRGAFLDNSKLYIRSDGDTDSLAVELSKLFGNPKGLDEFLMLLFYKQNPAEIERLMKTKQIQSLPTAEISWWEMISTETDDTDVPGSLEGSRVTETERVTETEGERVTETSERSRVLSERSRVTETSERSRATETSNEDRELTETITASNSPDKKKQRNELPDPEMVLESSSESREASSEELKSGLNRSALKSTQKKERSDGSEERKIEIWGEKYALEYLKKKFSDKYPQGELVATESGFAIVLAGKNIVEVNWVNQIGDKGEAYDLKVVENGNPEYIEVKSSKPAGNKNSVKLYGWQWKFAASMGEKFHIYRVYNAGTPRARLADIANPTQLWQQGNLRVDSVYIRM
;
A
#
# COMPACT_ATOMS: atom_id res chain seq x y z
N MET A 1 -13.30 -14.22 50.75
CA MET A 1 -12.97 -14.41 49.32
C MET A 1 -12.09 -15.63 49.05
N LEU A 2 -10.99 -15.86 49.79
CA LEU A 2 -10.12 -17.03 49.60
C LEU A 2 -10.83 -18.39 49.81
N ILE A 3 -11.65 -18.51 50.85
CA ILE A 3 -12.38 -19.77 51.18
C ILE A 3 -13.36 -20.16 50.06
N ALA A 4 -14.10 -19.18 49.53
CA ALA A 4 -15.01 -19.40 48.40
C ALA A 4 -14.25 -19.83 47.13
N LYS A 5 -13.07 -19.25 46.85
CA LYS A 5 -12.21 -19.65 45.72
C LYS A 5 -11.71 -21.08 45.83
N LEU A 6 -11.29 -21.48 47.04
CA LEU A 6 -10.87 -22.86 47.32
C LEU A 6 -12.03 -23.85 47.12
N GLY A 7 -13.22 -23.51 47.63
CA GLY A 7 -14.42 -24.34 47.48
C GLY A 7 -14.83 -24.55 46.03
N CYS A 8 -14.86 -23.48 45.23
CA CYS A 8 -15.21 -23.58 43.80
C CYS A 8 -14.18 -24.36 42.99
N THR A 9 -12.89 -24.21 43.28
CA THR A 9 -11.83 -25.02 42.63
C THR A 9 -11.99 -26.50 42.95
N GLN A 10 -12.29 -26.82 44.20
CA GLN A 10 -12.51 -28.20 44.61
C GLN A 10 -13.76 -28.79 43.96
N LEU A 11 -14.85 -28.02 43.89
CA LEU A 11 -16.07 -28.42 43.19
C LEU A 11 -15.80 -28.72 41.72
N ALA A 12 -15.08 -27.85 41.02
CA ALA A 12 -14.76 -28.04 39.59
C ALA A 12 -13.97 -29.34 39.36
N LYS A 13 -12.98 -29.62 40.20
CA LYS A 13 -12.18 -30.85 40.13
C LYS A 13 -13.00 -32.11 40.44
N ILE A 14 -13.95 -32.03 41.37
CA ILE A 14 -14.83 -33.16 41.70
C ILE A 14 -15.77 -33.45 40.53
N LEU A 15 -16.39 -32.41 39.96
CA LEU A 15 -17.28 -32.56 38.81
C LEU A 15 -16.54 -33.10 37.59
N ASP A 16 -15.36 -32.55 37.27
CA ASP A 16 -14.50 -33.01 36.18
C ASP A 16 -14.12 -34.48 36.34
N LYS A 17 -13.59 -34.86 37.52
CA LYS A 17 -13.18 -36.25 37.79
C LYS A 17 -14.32 -37.25 37.61
N ASN A 18 -15.55 -36.85 37.93
CA ASN A 18 -16.73 -37.73 37.95
C ASN A 18 -17.72 -37.41 36.82
N TRP A 19 -17.31 -36.66 35.79
CA TRP A 19 -18.26 -36.13 34.79
C TRP A 19 -19.03 -37.23 34.07
N ASN A 20 -18.40 -38.37 33.82
CA ASN A 20 -19.05 -39.54 33.20
C ASN A 20 -20.31 -39.99 33.95
N TYR A 21 -20.34 -39.86 35.28
CA TYR A 21 -21.52 -40.17 36.09
C TYR A 21 -22.56 -39.05 36.04
N TYR A 22 -22.15 -37.78 36.09
CA TYR A 22 -23.06 -36.64 36.18
C TYR A 22 -23.68 -36.23 34.83
N GLN A 23 -22.99 -36.46 33.71
CA GLN A 23 -23.40 -35.97 32.39
C GLN A 23 -24.77 -36.52 31.95
N GLN A 24 -25.16 -37.70 32.41
CA GLN A 24 -26.46 -38.29 32.10
C GLN A 24 -27.63 -37.54 32.79
N TYR A 25 -27.37 -36.73 33.81
CA TYR A 25 -28.36 -35.98 34.57
C TYR A 25 -28.35 -34.48 34.23
N LYS A 26 -27.63 -34.07 33.18
CA LYS A 26 -27.47 -32.64 32.80
C LYS A 26 -28.70 -32.04 32.12
N GLN A 27 -29.64 -32.88 31.67
CA GLN A 27 -30.84 -32.49 30.95
C GLN A 27 -32.07 -33.24 31.47
N TRP A 28 -33.24 -32.66 31.26
CA TRP A 28 -34.53 -33.30 31.47
C TRP A 28 -35.48 -32.97 30.31
N THR A 29 -36.45 -33.84 30.11
CA THR A 29 -37.52 -33.67 29.11
C THR A 29 -38.84 -33.83 29.85
N TYR A 30 -39.71 -32.80 29.85
CA TYR A 30 -41.07 -33.02 30.31
C TYR A 30 -41.84 -33.82 29.27
N TYR A 31 -42.83 -34.56 29.76
CA TYR A 31 -43.81 -35.21 28.91
C TYR A 31 -45.13 -34.47 29.04
N TYR A 32 -45.81 -34.30 27.92
CA TYR A 32 -47.19 -33.79 27.89
C TYR A 32 -48.09 -34.83 27.25
N PHE A 33 -49.34 -34.86 27.68
CA PHE A 33 -50.31 -35.80 27.13
C PHE A 33 -50.93 -35.21 25.85
N ASP A 34 -50.64 -35.82 24.70
CA ASP A 34 -51.22 -35.44 23.42
C ASP A 34 -52.57 -36.14 23.24
N ARG A 35 -53.65 -35.35 23.33
CA ARG A 35 -55.02 -35.87 23.21
C ARG A 35 -55.34 -36.42 21.82
N ALA A 36 -54.67 -35.96 20.77
CA ALA A 36 -54.91 -36.44 19.41
C ALA A 36 -54.29 -37.83 19.19
N LYS A 37 -53.16 -38.10 19.84
CA LYS A 37 -52.45 -39.40 19.75
C LYS A 37 -52.79 -40.37 20.88
N ASN A 38 -53.45 -39.89 21.93
CA ASN A 38 -53.76 -40.64 23.15
C ASN A 38 -52.50 -41.24 23.81
N SER A 39 -51.39 -40.51 23.77
CA SER A 39 -50.07 -40.92 24.25
C SER A 39 -49.36 -39.76 24.96
N TRP A 40 -48.42 -40.11 25.84
CA TRP A 40 -47.49 -39.14 26.41
C TRP A 40 -46.38 -38.87 25.39
N GLU A 41 -46.29 -37.63 24.92
CA GLU A 41 -45.28 -37.20 23.96
C GLU A 41 -44.19 -36.43 24.70
N PRO A 42 -42.91 -36.62 24.33
CA PRO A 42 -41.82 -35.82 24.87
C PRO A 42 -41.94 -34.37 24.37
N GLY A 43 -41.83 -33.43 25.31
CA GLY A 43 -41.69 -32.02 25.02
C GLY A 43 -40.26 -31.62 24.67
N ARG A 44 -39.92 -30.35 24.87
CA ARG A 44 -38.58 -29.83 24.64
C ARG A 44 -37.62 -30.30 25.74
N THR A 45 -36.49 -30.88 25.35
CA THR A 45 -35.37 -31.15 26.28
C THR A 45 -34.74 -29.82 26.72
N SER A 46 -34.55 -29.68 28.03
CA SER A 46 -33.95 -28.50 28.66
C SER A 46 -32.82 -28.93 29.59
N ASP A 47 -31.90 -28.01 29.89
CA ASP A 47 -30.89 -28.26 30.92
C ASP A 47 -31.55 -28.44 32.29
N ALA A 48 -30.99 -29.33 33.11
CA ALA A 48 -31.34 -29.43 34.52
C ALA A 48 -30.91 -28.16 35.26
N ASP A 49 -31.70 -27.74 36.26
CA ASP A 49 -31.49 -26.47 36.98
C ASP A 49 -30.06 -26.32 37.52
N TRP A 50 -29.52 -27.40 38.09
CA TRP A 50 -28.15 -27.42 38.61
C TRP A 50 -27.12 -27.17 37.50
N PHE A 51 -27.33 -27.73 36.32
CA PHE A 51 -26.41 -27.61 35.19
C PHE A 51 -26.55 -26.24 34.51
N ALA A 52 -27.78 -25.72 34.39
CA ALA A 52 -28.03 -24.36 33.95
C ALA A 52 -27.34 -23.33 34.87
N GLN A 53 -27.38 -23.54 36.19
CA GLN A 53 -26.65 -22.70 37.15
C GLN A 53 -25.13 -22.79 36.95
N LEU A 54 -24.58 -23.99 36.76
CA LEU A 54 -23.15 -24.13 36.48
C LEU A 54 -22.71 -23.35 35.24
N LYS A 55 -23.53 -23.29 34.19
CA LYS A 55 -23.19 -22.55 32.95
C LYS A 55 -23.33 -21.03 33.07
N THR A 56 -24.17 -20.53 33.97
CA THR A 56 -24.58 -19.11 34.01
C THR A 56 -24.00 -18.33 35.18
N VAL A 57 -23.55 -19.00 36.24
CA VAL A 57 -22.95 -18.37 37.42
C VAL A 57 -21.44 -18.20 37.22
N ALA A 58 -20.87 -17.12 37.75
CA ALA A 58 -19.42 -16.92 37.77
C ALA A 58 -18.79 -17.66 38.96
N TRP A 59 -18.28 -18.87 38.72
CA TRP A 59 -17.73 -19.74 39.78
C TRP A 59 -16.35 -20.33 39.45
N LEU A 60 -15.91 -20.24 38.20
CA LEU A 60 -14.62 -20.79 37.79
C LEU A 60 -13.50 -19.75 37.97
N PRO A 61 -12.37 -20.13 38.60
CA PRO A 61 -11.27 -19.22 38.86
C PRO A 61 -10.50 -18.92 37.57
N THR A 62 -10.08 -17.66 37.45
CA THR A 62 -9.34 -17.14 36.30
C THR A 62 -7.88 -16.89 36.66
N THR A 63 -6.98 -16.87 35.67
CA THR A 63 -5.53 -16.65 35.88
C THR A 63 -5.21 -15.27 36.49
N ASN A 64 -6.09 -14.28 36.29
CA ASN A 64 -5.98 -12.96 36.91
C ASN A 64 -6.56 -12.89 38.34
N GLY A 65 -7.04 -14.02 38.87
CA GLY A 65 -7.54 -14.14 40.23
C GLY A 65 -9.02 -13.84 40.43
N ASN A 66 -9.78 -13.48 39.38
CA ASN A 66 -11.24 -13.29 39.47
C ASN A 66 -12.02 -14.60 39.25
N MET A 67 -13.35 -14.57 39.43
CA MET A 67 -14.26 -15.64 39.01
C MET A 67 -14.97 -15.24 37.72
N ALA A 68 -15.17 -16.19 36.81
CA ALA A 68 -15.89 -15.97 35.56
C ALA A 68 -16.91 -17.08 35.30
N LYS A 69 -17.87 -16.81 34.41
CA LYS A 69 -18.79 -17.83 33.92
C LYS A 69 -18.05 -18.78 32.99
N PRO A 70 -18.41 -20.07 32.91
CA PRO A 70 -17.71 -20.99 32.03
C PRO A 70 -17.68 -20.56 30.56
N GLY A 71 -18.78 -20.04 30.01
CA GLY A 71 -18.84 -19.57 28.62
C GLY A 71 -17.97 -18.35 28.30
N GLU A 72 -17.51 -17.62 29.32
CA GLU A 72 -16.60 -16.47 29.18
C GLU A 72 -15.13 -16.89 29.19
N LEU A 73 -14.83 -18.16 29.55
CA LEU A 73 -13.48 -18.64 29.81
C LEU A 73 -12.82 -19.34 28.63
N PHE A 74 -11.51 -19.11 28.53
CA PHE A 74 -10.63 -19.80 27.61
C PHE A 74 -9.71 -20.77 28.35
N LEU A 75 -9.38 -21.91 27.73
CA LEU A 75 -8.24 -22.69 28.22
C LEU A 75 -6.94 -21.93 27.94
N SER A 76 -6.02 -21.96 28.89
CA SER A 76 -4.70 -21.29 28.79
C SER A 76 -3.73 -22.05 27.86
N LYS A 77 -4.16 -22.31 26.62
CA LYS A 77 -3.33 -22.95 25.59
C LYS A 77 -2.43 -21.91 24.90
N PRO A 78 -1.17 -22.22 24.57
CA PRO A 78 -0.23 -21.27 23.97
C PRO A 78 -0.77 -20.56 22.72
N GLU A 79 -1.52 -21.26 21.87
CA GLU A 79 -2.08 -20.70 20.63
C GLU A 79 -3.21 -19.70 20.90
N THR A 80 -3.99 -19.92 21.96
CA THR A 80 -5.06 -18.98 22.35
C THR A 80 -4.49 -17.78 23.10
N VAL A 81 -3.41 -17.99 23.86
CA VAL A 81 -2.69 -16.92 24.56
C VAL A 81 -1.89 -16.05 23.59
N SER A 82 -1.27 -16.60 22.54
CA SER A 82 -0.56 -15.81 21.54
C SER A 82 -1.49 -14.85 20.77
N ILE A 83 -2.71 -15.31 20.47
CA ILE A 83 -3.72 -14.51 19.79
C ILE A 83 -4.40 -13.55 20.77
N LEU A 84 -5.01 -14.03 21.85
CA LEU A 84 -5.86 -13.18 22.69
C LEU A 84 -5.09 -12.45 23.81
N GLY A 85 -3.91 -12.93 24.24
CA GLY A 85 -3.13 -12.33 25.32
C GLY A 85 -3.93 -12.12 26.61
N ASP A 86 -3.53 -11.20 27.49
CA ASP A 86 -4.17 -10.97 28.81
C ASP A 86 -5.57 -10.34 28.76
N THR A 87 -6.21 -10.35 27.61
CA THR A 87 -7.44 -9.59 27.35
C THR A 87 -8.73 -10.38 27.55
N VAL A 88 -8.63 -11.72 27.54
CA VAL A 88 -9.73 -12.62 27.87
C VAL A 88 -9.40 -13.38 29.15
N PRO A 89 -10.40 -13.79 29.95
CA PRO A 89 -10.12 -14.55 31.15
C PRO A 89 -9.76 -15.99 30.77
N TYR A 90 -8.63 -16.47 31.28
CA TYR A 90 -8.22 -17.87 31.15
C TYR A 90 -8.54 -18.66 32.41
N LEU A 91 -8.94 -19.91 32.24
CA LEU A 91 -9.19 -20.83 33.34
C LEU A 91 -7.89 -21.10 34.11
N ALA A 92 -7.88 -20.86 35.42
CA ALA A 92 -6.70 -21.06 36.28
C ALA A 92 -6.48 -22.50 36.72
N ILE A 93 -7.44 -23.38 36.49
CA ILE A 93 -7.42 -24.78 36.94
C ILE A 93 -7.34 -25.72 35.75
N ALA A 94 -6.56 -26.79 35.91
CA ALA A 94 -6.50 -27.86 34.91
C ALA A 94 -7.72 -28.79 35.08
N LEU A 95 -8.53 -28.89 34.03
CA LEU A 95 -9.61 -29.87 33.89
C LEU A 95 -9.17 -30.95 32.89
N GLN A 96 -9.50 -32.20 33.16
CA GLN A 96 -9.01 -33.36 32.41
C GLN A 96 -10.05 -33.88 31.41
N LYS A 97 -11.35 -33.69 31.66
CA LYS A 97 -12.40 -34.23 30.79
C LYS A 97 -12.81 -33.22 29.73
N GLU A 98 -12.51 -33.53 28.47
CA GLU A 98 -12.91 -32.71 27.32
C GLU A 98 -14.44 -32.55 27.23
N GLU A 99 -15.20 -33.62 27.48
CA GLU A 99 -16.67 -33.59 27.51
C GLU A 99 -17.20 -32.58 28.55
N PHE A 100 -16.57 -32.48 29.72
CA PHE A 100 -16.99 -31.55 30.77
C PHE A 100 -16.71 -30.09 30.38
N ILE A 101 -15.52 -29.86 29.83
CA ILE A 101 -15.10 -28.54 29.30
C ILE A 101 -16.08 -28.09 28.21
N GLN A 102 -16.42 -28.99 27.28
CA GLN A 102 -17.35 -28.74 26.18
C GLN A 102 -18.77 -28.49 26.69
N ASP A 103 -19.26 -29.33 27.61
CA ASP A 103 -20.60 -29.23 28.19
C ASP A 103 -20.81 -27.91 28.94
N LEU A 104 -19.78 -27.45 29.67
CA LEU A 104 -19.80 -26.14 30.32
C LEU A 104 -19.68 -24.97 29.33
N GLY A 105 -19.25 -25.22 28.10
CA GLY A 105 -19.02 -24.19 27.09
C GLY A 105 -17.70 -23.42 27.28
N ILE A 106 -16.72 -24.00 27.98
CA ILE A 106 -15.39 -23.40 28.13
C ILE A 106 -14.67 -23.48 26.77
N LYS A 107 -14.18 -22.35 26.27
CA LYS A 107 -13.58 -22.22 24.94
C LYS A 107 -12.20 -22.91 24.91
N ALA A 108 -12.16 -24.15 24.42
CA ALA A 108 -11.00 -25.03 24.52
C ALA A 108 -9.88 -24.75 23.50
N LYS A 109 -10.24 -24.20 22.33
CA LYS A 109 -9.33 -23.72 21.28
C LYS A 109 -10.16 -22.82 20.37
N MET A 110 -9.67 -21.64 20.02
CA MET A 110 -10.25 -20.84 18.95
C MET A 110 -9.85 -21.43 17.60
N THR A 111 -10.35 -22.63 17.27
CA THR A 111 -10.09 -23.28 15.98
C THR A 111 -11.24 -23.19 15.02
N ASP A 112 -12.47 -23.12 15.54
CA ASP A 112 -13.60 -22.86 14.68
C ASP A 112 -13.65 -21.35 14.41
N PRO A 113 -13.62 -20.89 13.15
CA PRO A 113 -13.86 -19.49 12.81
C PRO A 113 -15.14 -18.91 13.45
N LYS A 114 -16.13 -19.76 13.75
CA LYS A 114 -17.34 -19.36 14.47
C LYS A 114 -17.07 -18.87 15.90
N ASP A 115 -16.07 -19.45 16.59
CA ASP A 115 -15.74 -19.03 17.96
C ASP A 115 -15.24 -17.57 18.00
N TYR A 116 -14.47 -17.17 16.99
CA TYR A 116 -14.05 -15.79 16.79
C TYR A 116 -15.23 -14.85 16.51
N ALA A 117 -16.18 -15.30 15.68
CA ALA A 117 -17.39 -14.53 15.37
C ALA A 117 -18.27 -14.33 16.62
N ASP A 118 -18.44 -15.37 17.43
CA ASP A 118 -19.21 -15.31 18.67
C ASP A 118 -18.52 -14.40 19.70
N LEU A 119 -17.19 -14.49 19.86
CA LEU A 119 -16.44 -13.57 20.71
C LEU A 119 -16.56 -12.11 20.23
N LEU A 120 -16.45 -11.86 18.92
CA LEU A 120 -16.63 -10.50 18.38
C LEU A 120 -18.03 -9.95 18.72
N LEU A 121 -19.05 -10.80 18.64
CA LEU A 121 -20.41 -10.41 18.97
C LEU A 121 -20.59 -10.13 20.48
N GLU A 122 -19.95 -10.90 21.36
CA GLU A 122 -19.93 -10.63 22.80
C GLU A 122 -19.23 -9.29 23.09
N LEU A 123 -18.06 -9.06 22.48
CA LEU A 123 -17.30 -7.82 22.62
C LEU A 123 -18.06 -6.61 22.09
N SER A 124 -18.83 -6.76 21.01
CA SER A 124 -19.60 -5.65 20.44
C SER A 124 -20.78 -5.21 21.30
N GLN A 125 -21.26 -6.09 22.18
CA GLN A 125 -22.31 -5.79 23.14
C GLN A 125 -21.78 -5.14 24.42
N ASN A 126 -20.51 -5.34 24.75
CA ASN A 126 -19.89 -4.75 25.93
C ASN A 126 -19.50 -3.29 25.64
N LYS A 127 -20.18 -2.33 26.29
CA LYS A 127 -20.00 -0.88 26.07
C LYS A 127 -18.66 -0.32 26.54
N GLN A 128 -17.78 -1.12 27.14
CA GLN A 128 -16.45 -0.68 27.56
C GLN A 128 -15.47 -0.65 26.39
N SER A 129 -15.24 0.55 25.85
CA SER A 129 -14.17 0.81 24.89
C SER A 129 -12.85 1.04 25.64
N SER A 130 -11.84 0.22 25.34
CA SER A 130 -10.47 0.40 25.82
C SER A 130 -9.48 0.14 24.67
N ALA A 131 -8.27 0.71 24.74
CA ALA A 131 -7.23 0.45 23.74
C ALA A 131 -6.86 -1.05 23.63
N LYS A 132 -6.98 -1.80 24.74
CA LYS A 132 -6.80 -3.26 24.73
C LYS A 132 -7.90 -3.95 23.94
N SER A 133 -9.15 -3.49 24.05
CA SER A 133 -10.28 -4.02 23.27
C SER A 133 -10.04 -3.85 21.76
N GLU A 134 -9.49 -2.71 21.32
CA GLU A 134 -9.21 -2.48 19.90
C GLU A 134 -8.19 -3.46 19.32
N GLN A 135 -7.13 -3.78 20.06
CA GLN A 135 -6.11 -4.75 19.62
C GLN A 135 -6.70 -6.16 19.40
N ILE A 136 -7.64 -6.56 20.26
CA ILE A 136 -8.34 -7.85 20.12
C ILE A 136 -9.20 -7.85 18.88
N LEU A 137 -9.98 -6.79 18.66
CA LEU A 137 -10.87 -6.68 17.50
C LEU A 137 -10.09 -6.84 16.20
N ILE A 138 -8.92 -6.21 16.12
CA ILE A 138 -8.03 -6.32 14.97
C ILE A 138 -7.60 -7.77 14.74
N LYS A 139 -7.16 -8.47 15.78
CA LYS A 139 -6.76 -9.89 15.67
C LYS A 139 -7.94 -10.78 15.28
N ILE A 140 -9.13 -10.54 15.83
CA ILE A 140 -10.33 -11.29 15.45
C ILE A 140 -10.67 -11.03 13.96
N TYR A 141 -10.59 -9.79 13.47
CA TYR A 141 -10.80 -9.49 12.05
C TYR A 141 -9.79 -10.22 11.16
N GLN A 142 -8.53 -10.33 11.59
CA GLN A 142 -7.51 -11.09 10.86
C GLN A 142 -7.84 -12.57 10.79
N GLU A 143 -8.21 -13.20 11.91
CA GLU A 143 -8.56 -14.62 11.92
C GLU A 143 -9.81 -14.90 11.07
N LEU A 144 -10.84 -14.05 11.16
CA LEU A 144 -12.01 -14.14 10.27
C LEU A 144 -11.63 -13.96 8.79
N ASN A 145 -10.70 -13.05 8.49
CA ASN A 145 -10.20 -12.85 7.14
C ASN A 145 -9.42 -14.07 6.61
N ASN A 146 -8.58 -14.70 7.44
CA ASN A 146 -7.80 -15.89 7.07
C ASN A 146 -8.70 -17.08 6.70
N HIS A 147 -9.89 -17.16 7.30
CA HIS A 147 -10.87 -18.22 7.08
C HIS A 147 -12.06 -17.80 6.21
N ILE A 148 -11.98 -16.66 5.51
CA ILE A 148 -13.12 -16.05 4.81
C ILE A 148 -13.76 -16.94 3.75
N SER A 149 -12.95 -17.74 3.04
CA SER A 149 -13.40 -18.67 2.01
C SER A 149 -14.35 -19.73 2.57
N THR A 150 -14.14 -20.15 3.82
CA THR A 150 -15.00 -21.10 4.52
C THR A 150 -16.18 -20.39 5.18
N ILE A 151 -15.95 -19.30 5.92
CA ILE A 151 -17.03 -18.69 6.71
C ILE A 151 -18.04 -17.93 5.87
N SER A 152 -17.66 -17.35 4.73
CA SER A 152 -18.60 -16.60 3.88
C SER A 152 -19.72 -17.47 3.28
N GLN A 153 -19.53 -18.79 3.25
CA GLN A 153 -20.52 -19.78 2.83
C GLN A 153 -21.33 -20.36 4.00
N ALA A 154 -20.95 -20.07 5.25
CA ALA A 154 -21.62 -20.62 6.42
C ALA A 154 -23.03 -20.03 6.59
N ALA A 155 -23.97 -20.86 7.04
CA ALA A 155 -25.37 -20.44 7.22
C ALA A 155 -25.54 -19.24 8.17
N TRP A 156 -24.62 -19.07 9.13
CA TRP A 156 -24.65 -17.98 10.10
C TRP A 156 -24.08 -16.65 9.57
N TRP A 157 -23.32 -16.65 8.47
CA TRP A 157 -22.56 -15.49 7.98
C TRP A 157 -23.41 -14.25 7.74
N ARG A 158 -24.51 -14.38 6.98
CA ARG A 158 -25.39 -13.26 6.62
C ARG A 158 -26.04 -12.60 7.84
N SER A 159 -26.44 -13.42 8.83
CA SER A 159 -27.00 -12.93 10.09
C SER A 159 -25.93 -12.31 10.99
N PHE A 160 -24.68 -12.74 10.85
CA PHE A 160 -23.56 -12.20 11.62
C PHE A 160 -23.14 -10.80 11.13
N ILE A 161 -22.89 -10.62 9.83
CA ILE A 161 -22.41 -9.33 9.28
C ILE A 161 -23.45 -8.19 9.33
N SER A 162 -24.73 -8.53 9.49
CA SER A 162 -25.81 -7.54 9.67
C SER A 162 -25.88 -6.98 11.09
N LYS A 163 -25.17 -7.59 12.06
CA LYS A 163 -25.08 -7.10 13.44
C LYS A 163 -24.05 -5.97 13.55
N PRO A 164 -24.15 -5.10 14.58
CA PRO A 164 -23.15 -4.08 14.84
C PRO A 164 -21.89 -4.71 15.43
N ILE A 165 -20.98 -5.18 14.57
CA ILE A 165 -19.74 -5.90 14.94
C ILE A 165 -18.47 -5.23 14.42
N PHE A 166 -18.59 -4.22 13.56
CA PHE A 166 -17.45 -3.50 13.00
C PHE A 166 -17.14 -2.25 13.82
N TRP A 167 -15.90 -2.14 14.29
CA TRP A 167 -15.43 -1.03 15.10
C TRP A 167 -15.29 0.25 14.29
N THR A 168 -15.71 1.38 14.87
CA THR A 168 -15.78 2.67 14.18
C THR A 168 -14.94 3.75 14.85
N GLU A 169 -14.59 4.78 14.09
CA GLU A 169 -13.77 5.89 14.59
C GLU A 169 -14.47 6.71 15.69
N LYS A 170 -15.81 6.71 15.70
CA LYS A 170 -16.64 7.37 16.72
C LYS A 170 -16.78 6.57 18.02
N SER A 171 -15.90 5.58 18.24
CA SER A 171 -15.87 4.73 19.43
C SER A 171 -17.20 4.00 19.66
N GLY A 172 -17.57 3.14 18.71
CA GLY A 172 -18.75 2.29 18.75
C GLY A 172 -18.75 1.25 17.64
N PHE A 173 -19.74 0.35 17.63
CA PHE A 173 -19.88 -0.70 16.62
C PHE A 173 -20.99 -0.38 15.62
N CYS A 174 -20.77 -0.75 14.36
CA CYS A 174 -21.72 -0.58 13.27
C CYS A 174 -21.84 -1.87 12.43
N ALA A 175 -22.98 -2.01 11.74
CA ALA A 175 -23.18 -3.08 10.77
C ALA A 175 -22.52 -2.71 9.43
N ALA A 176 -22.13 -3.72 8.65
CA ALA A 176 -21.38 -3.51 7.41
C ALA A 176 -22.06 -2.53 6.42
N GLY A 177 -23.39 -2.59 6.29
CA GLY A 177 -24.14 -1.78 5.32
C GLY A 177 -24.12 -0.26 5.56
N ASN A 178 -23.81 0.18 6.77
CA ASN A 178 -23.76 1.60 7.16
C ASN A 178 -22.33 2.11 7.37
N LEU A 179 -21.34 1.34 6.91
CA LEU A 179 -19.93 1.56 7.19
C LEU A 179 -19.13 1.71 5.90
N PHE A 180 -18.10 2.55 5.92
CA PHE A 180 -17.19 2.74 4.80
C PHE A 180 -15.73 2.59 5.22
N VAL A 181 -14.89 2.18 4.26
CA VAL A 181 -13.43 2.25 4.38
C VAL A 181 -12.97 3.63 3.91
N ASN A 182 -12.17 4.34 4.73
CA ASN A 182 -11.55 5.59 4.32
C ASN A 182 -10.35 5.29 3.40
N ASP A 183 -10.53 5.50 2.10
CA ASP A 183 -9.48 5.46 1.08
C ASP A 183 -9.27 6.82 0.40
N ASN A 184 -9.97 7.87 0.84
CA ASN A 184 -9.85 9.22 0.32
C ASN A 184 -10.05 10.22 1.45
N GLU A 185 -8.94 10.79 1.93
CA GLU A 185 -8.93 11.66 3.11
C GLU A 185 -9.75 12.94 2.91
N GLU A 186 -9.71 13.53 1.71
CA GLU A 186 -10.46 14.75 1.42
C GLU A 186 -11.97 14.52 1.51
N ILE A 187 -12.46 13.44 0.90
CA ILE A 187 -13.89 13.08 0.94
C ILE A 187 -14.26 12.66 2.36
N TYR A 188 -13.36 11.97 3.07
CA TYR A 188 -13.58 11.59 4.47
C TYR A 188 -13.83 12.81 5.34
N GLN A 189 -13.04 13.88 5.21
CA GLN A 189 -13.23 15.10 5.99
C GLN A 189 -14.61 15.74 5.79
N LEU A 190 -15.22 15.60 4.61
CA LEU A 190 -16.57 16.11 4.33
C LEU A 190 -17.67 15.36 5.11
N PHE A 191 -17.46 14.07 5.38
CA PHE A 191 -18.51 13.18 5.92
C PHE A 191 -18.23 12.61 7.32
N ARG A 192 -17.00 12.76 7.85
CA ARG A 192 -16.57 12.20 9.15
C ARG A 192 -17.52 12.49 10.31
N ALA A 193 -18.18 13.65 10.31
CA ALA A 193 -19.13 14.02 11.36
C ALA A 193 -20.44 13.22 11.30
N GLN A 194 -20.88 12.82 10.10
CA GLN A 194 -22.22 12.31 9.85
C GLN A 194 -22.24 10.80 9.56
N ILE A 195 -21.15 10.27 9.00
CA ILE A 195 -21.04 8.88 8.54
C ILE A 195 -20.05 8.11 9.41
N ALA A 196 -20.25 6.80 9.52
CA ALA A 196 -19.37 5.89 10.24
C ALA A 196 -18.29 5.33 9.31
N PHE A 197 -17.06 5.29 9.80
CA PHE A 197 -15.90 4.74 9.09
C PHE A 197 -15.28 3.61 9.90
N LEU A 198 -14.86 2.55 9.21
CA LEU A 198 -14.21 1.39 9.82
C LEU A 198 -12.88 1.82 10.42
N LYS A 199 -12.74 1.74 11.75
CA LYS A 199 -11.51 2.12 12.44
C LYS A 199 -10.55 0.94 12.44
N LEU A 200 -9.39 1.15 11.82
CA LEU A 200 -8.26 0.23 11.85
C LEU A 200 -6.96 1.02 12.01
N PRO A 201 -5.85 0.36 12.43
CA PRO A 201 -4.53 0.96 12.31
C PRO A 201 -4.22 1.36 10.87
N ASN A 202 -3.30 2.30 10.69
CA ASN A 202 -2.82 2.66 9.36
C ASN A 202 -2.29 1.43 8.60
N ASN A 203 -2.61 1.33 7.31
CA ASN A 203 -2.22 0.22 6.43
C ASN A 203 -2.78 -1.17 6.81
N TYR A 204 -3.83 -1.25 7.64
CA TYR A 204 -4.46 -2.53 7.98
C TYR A 204 -5.57 -2.96 7.02
N TYR A 205 -6.18 -2.04 6.27
CA TYR A 205 -7.22 -2.37 5.29
C TYR A 205 -6.79 -3.47 4.30
N PRO A 206 -5.56 -3.47 3.73
CA PRO A 206 -5.10 -4.56 2.86
C PRO A 206 -5.02 -5.92 3.56
N GLN A 207 -4.69 -5.95 4.86
CA GLN A 207 -4.53 -7.20 5.61
C GLN A 207 -5.87 -7.92 5.86
N ILE A 208 -6.96 -7.17 5.89
CA ILE A 208 -8.32 -7.70 6.06
C ILE A 208 -9.21 -7.46 4.83
N GLN A 209 -8.60 -7.28 3.65
CA GLN A 209 -9.31 -6.90 2.43
C GLN A 209 -10.38 -7.93 2.02
N GLN A 210 -10.12 -9.22 2.25
CA GLN A 210 -11.06 -10.26 1.88
C GLN A 210 -12.30 -10.22 2.79
N LEU A 211 -12.12 -9.96 4.09
CA LEU A 211 -13.20 -9.73 5.03
C LEU A 211 -14.03 -8.50 4.66
N ILE A 212 -13.38 -7.37 4.35
CA ILE A 212 -14.05 -6.12 3.91
C ILE A 212 -14.94 -6.42 2.69
N LYS A 213 -14.37 -7.09 1.68
CA LYS A 213 -15.07 -7.45 0.45
C LYS A 213 -16.25 -8.40 0.71
N ALA A 214 -16.04 -9.46 1.48
CA ALA A 214 -17.06 -10.47 1.77
C ALA A 214 -18.19 -9.94 2.67
N ALA A 215 -17.89 -8.97 3.55
CA ALA A 215 -18.88 -8.28 4.36
C ALA A 215 -19.68 -7.22 3.59
N GLY A 216 -19.24 -6.86 2.37
CA GLY A 216 -19.88 -5.84 1.54
C GLY A 216 -19.62 -4.41 2.01
N ILE A 217 -18.54 -4.17 2.76
CA ILE A 217 -18.14 -2.83 3.18
C ILE A 217 -17.51 -2.12 1.99
N ARG A 218 -18.07 -0.96 1.61
CA ARG A 218 -17.61 -0.21 0.42
C ARG A 218 -16.49 0.75 0.77
N TYR A 219 -15.59 0.96 -0.19
CA TYR A 219 -14.61 2.03 -0.14
C TYR A 219 -15.30 3.38 -0.38
N LEU A 220 -14.83 4.43 0.29
CA LEU A 220 -15.41 5.76 0.24
C LEU A 220 -15.40 6.33 -1.19
N SER A 221 -14.26 6.21 -1.88
CA SER A 221 -14.10 6.67 -3.27
C SER A 221 -15.07 6.00 -4.25
N GLN A 222 -15.49 4.76 -3.97
CA GLN A 222 -16.38 3.97 -4.82
C GLN A 222 -17.86 4.21 -4.52
N ALA A 223 -18.18 4.65 -3.30
CA ALA A 223 -19.56 4.80 -2.85
C ALA A 223 -20.12 6.21 -3.04
N VAL A 224 -19.24 7.21 -3.15
CA VAL A 224 -19.62 8.61 -3.27
C VAL A 224 -20.02 8.95 -4.70
N LYS A 225 -21.16 9.64 -4.84
CA LYS A 225 -21.59 10.22 -6.11
C LYS A 225 -21.09 11.67 -6.18
N MET A 226 -20.48 12.04 -7.30
CA MET A 226 -20.02 13.40 -7.54
C MET A 226 -20.86 14.04 -8.65
N GLU A 227 -21.26 15.29 -8.44
CA GLU A 227 -22.06 16.07 -9.41
C GLU A 227 -21.49 17.49 -9.49
N LEU A 228 -21.41 18.03 -10.70
CA LEU A 228 -21.08 19.44 -10.89
C LEU A 228 -22.20 20.29 -10.25
N ALA A 229 -21.83 21.15 -9.30
CA ALA A 229 -22.74 22.07 -8.62
C ALA A 229 -22.51 23.54 -9.00
N THR A 230 -21.61 23.77 -9.96
CA THR A 230 -21.29 25.09 -10.50
C THR A 230 -22.40 25.56 -11.43
N GLU A 231 -22.78 26.83 -11.33
CA GLU A 231 -23.84 27.40 -12.18
C GLU A 231 -23.39 27.46 -13.64
N SER A 232 -24.28 27.07 -14.57
CA SER A 232 -23.94 26.96 -16.00
C SER A 232 -23.47 28.27 -16.64
N ALA A 233 -23.92 29.42 -16.13
CA ALA A 233 -23.50 30.74 -16.62
C ALA A 233 -22.02 31.07 -16.31
N ALA A 234 -21.40 30.36 -15.36
CA ALA A 234 -20.00 30.54 -14.99
C ALA A 234 -19.03 29.63 -15.78
N ILE A 235 -19.55 28.86 -16.74
CA ILE A 235 -18.80 27.86 -17.49
C ILE A 235 -18.48 28.43 -18.89
N MET A 236 -17.20 28.66 -19.16
CA MET A 236 -16.71 29.10 -20.47
C MET A 236 -16.01 27.92 -21.16
N ALA A 237 -16.22 27.74 -22.46
CA ALA A 237 -15.49 26.72 -23.21
C ALA A 237 -14.00 27.10 -23.31
N GLU A 238 -13.10 26.11 -23.22
CA GLU A 238 -11.65 26.30 -23.32
C GLU A 238 -11.05 25.45 -24.47
N PRO A 239 -11.17 25.92 -25.74
CA PRO A 239 -10.76 25.17 -26.93
C PRO A 239 -9.24 25.03 -27.07
N SER A 240 -8.48 26.02 -26.59
CA SER A 240 -7.02 26.05 -26.51
C SER A 240 -6.50 24.82 -25.76
N LEU A 241 -7.00 24.61 -24.55
CA LEU A 241 -6.62 23.50 -23.70
C LEU A 241 -7.12 22.16 -24.25
N THR A 242 -8.36 22.15 -24.77
CA THR A 242 -8.90 20.96 -25.46
C THR A 242 -7.96 20.51 -26.57
N SER A 243 -7.52 21.45 -27.41
CA SER A 243 -6.57 21.19 -28.50
C SER A 243 -5.21 20.75 -27.98
N GLN A 244 -4.73 21.34 -26.89
CA GLN A 244 -3.47 20.98 -26.26
C GLN A 244 -3.49 19.53 -25.76
N ILE A 245 -4.54 19.12 -25.05
CA ILE A 245 -4.71 17.75 -24.55
C ILE A 245 -4.83 16.77 -25.73
N LYS A 246 -5.56 17.11 -26.79
CA LYS A 246 -5.65 16.30 -28.02
C LYS A 246 -4.30 16.12 -28.72
N ARG A 247 -3.36 17.09 -28.62
CA ARG A 247 -1.98 16.92 -29.13
C ARG A 247 -1.16 15.95 -28.28
N PHE A 248 -1.56 15.69 -27.03
CA PHE A 248 -0.86 14.76 -26.15
C PHE A 248 -1.22 13.29 -26.39
N THR A 249 -2.35 13.03 -27.02
CA THR A 249 -2.88 11.68 -27.34
C THR A 249 -1.85 10.68 -27.83
N PRO A 250 -1.03 10.94 -28.89
CA PRO A 250 -0.07 9.95 -29.37
C PRO A 250 0.96 9.56 -28.31
N TYR A 251 1.32 10.48 -27.41
CA TYR A 251 2.27 10.21 -26.33
C TYR A 251 1.63 9.44 -25.18
N ILE A 252 0.37 9.76 -24.84
CA ILE A 252 -0.43 9.03 -23.85
C ILE A 252 -0.62 7.58 -24.32
N TRP A 253 -0.93 7.35 -25.60
CA TRP A 253 -1.10 6.00 -26.14
C TRP A 253 0.19 5.19 -26.12
N ARG A 254 1.31 5.79 -26.51
CA ARG A 254 2.64 5.15 -26.40
C ARG A 254 2.96 4.78 -24.95
N TYR A 255 2.62 5.66 -23.99
CA TYR A 255 2.79 5.38 -22.56
C TYR A 255 1.95 4.18 -22.13
N LEU A 256 0.64 4.21 -22.39
CA LEU A 256 -0.28 3.13 -22.00
C LEU A 256 0.11 1.81 -22.65
N TYR A 257 0.38 1.80 -23.96
CA TYR A 257 0.77 0.60 -24.69
C TYR A 257 2.02 -0.08 -24.12
N GLN A 258 3.04 0.69 -23.72
CA GLN A 258 4.32 0.10 -23.33
C GLN A 258 4.47 -0.13 -21.83
N LEU A 259 3.86 0.72 -21.01
CA LEU A 259 4.02 0.67 -19.56
C LEU A 259 2.80 0.10 -18.84
N GLU A 260 1.61 0.18 -19.45
CA GLU A 260 0.33 -0.23 -18.85
C GLU A 260 -0.54 -0.99 -19.89
N TYR A 261 0.06 -1.97 -20.57
CA TYR A 261 -0.54 -2.64 -21.75
C TYR A 261 -1.92 -3.27 -21.48
N ASP A 262 -2.10 -3.88 -20.31
CA ASP A 262 -3.39 -4.47 -19.93
C ASP A 262 -4.50 -3.41 -19.85
N THR A 263 -4.17 -2.22 -19.32
CA THR A 263 -5.10 -1.08 -19.30
C THR A 263 -5.35 -0.55 -20.70
N TYR A 264 -4.31 -0.47 -21.55
CA TYR A 264 -4.48 -0.10 -22.95
C TYR A 264 -5.48 -1.01 -23.68
N GLU A 265 -5.33 -2.33 -23.57
CA GLU A 265 -6.22 -3.30 -24.22
C GLU A 265 -7.66 -3.23 -23.66
N GLN A 266 -7.83 -3.01 -22.35
CA GLN A 266 -9.14 -2.81 -21.74
C GLN A 266 -9.84 -1.57 -22.30
N LEU A 267 -9.13 -0.43 -22.32
CA LEU A 267 -9.65 0.84 -22.82
C LEU A 267 -9.94 0.80 -24.34
N LYS A 268 -9.17 -0.01 -25.07
CA LYS A 268 -9.39 -0.28 -26.49
C LYS A 268 -10.65 -1.12 -26.70
N GLY A 269 -10.84 -2.17 -25.90
CA GLY A 269 -11.96 -3.10 -26.01
C GLY A 269 -13.31 -2.50 -25.57
N ASP A 270 -13.33 -1.60 -24.59
CA ASP A 270 -14.56 -0.98 -24.06
C ASP A 270 -14.95 0.34 -24.75
N GLY A 271 -14.17 0.76 -25.75
CA GLY A 271 -14.37 2.01 -26.50
C GLY A 271 -14.04 3.29 -25.72
N SER A 272 -13.44 3.19 -24.53
CA SER A 272 -13.08 4.37 -23.72
C SER A 272 -11.96 5.20 -24.35
N LEU A 273 -11.07 4.60 -25.14
CA LEU A 273 -10.10 5.36 -25.95
C LEU A 273 -10.80 6.28 -26.97
N VAL A 274 -11.98 5.91 -27.47
CA VAL A 274 -12.77 6.75 -28.40
C VAL A 274 -13.43 7.91 -27.66
N LYS A 275 -13.88 7.71 -26.42
CA LYS A 275 -14.48 8.77 -25.58
C LYS A 275 -13.52 9.93 -25.30
N PHE A 276 -12.21 9.69 -25.40
CA PHE A 276 -11.19 10.71 -25.31
C PHE A 276 -11.24 11.72 -26.48
N ASN A 277 -11.62 11.29 -27.69
CA ASN A 277 -11.77 12.21 -28.83
C ASN A 277 -12.89 13.24 -28.60
N ASN A 278 -13.89 12.86 -27.81
CA ASN A 278 -15.00 13.72 -27.42
C ASN A 278 -14.69 14.60 -26.20
N LEU A 279 -13.45 14.57 -25.69
CA LEU A 279 -13.05 15.39 -24.56
C LEU A 279 -13.18 16.88 -24.92
N THR A 280 -13.90 17.63 -24.09
CA THR A 280 -14.04 19.08 -24.18
C THR A 280 -13.70 19.72 -22.85
N CYS A 281 -12.89 20.77 -22.88
CA CYS A 281 -12.47 21.49 -21.68
C CYS A 281 -13.29 22.75 -21.48
N TYR A 282 -13.55 23.09 -20.22
CA TYR A 282 -14.25 24.29 -19.80
C TYR A 282 -13.51 24.95 -18.64
N GLN A 283 -13.44 26.27 -18.69
CA GLN A 283 -12.90 27.09 -17.61
C GLN A 283 -14.04 27.64 -16.76
N VAL A 284 -13.84 27.66 -15.45
CA VAL A 284 -14.80 28.20 -14.46
C VAL A 284 -14.06 29.02 -13.40
N ASP A 285 -14.64 30.11 -12.90
CA ASP A 285 -14.01 30.88 -11.82
C ASP A 285 -14.05 30.14 -10.48
N ARG A 286 -15.16 29.43 -10.22
CA ARG A 286 -15.38 28.69 -8.99
C ARG A 286 -15.96 27.32 -9.29
N LEU A 287 -15.11 26.30 -9.29
CA LEU A 287 -15.50 24.92 -9.50
C LEU A 287 -16.01 24.28 -8.20
N GLU A 288 -17.32 24.29 -8.00
CA GLU A 288 -17.98 23.66 -6.86
C GLU A 288 -18.55 22.28 -7.24
N ILE A 289 -18.18 21.25 -6.48
CA ILE A 289 -18.61 19.87 -6.68
C ILE A 289 -19.45 19.43 -5.48
N LYS A 290 -20.61 18.84 -5.76
CA LYS A 290 -21.45 18.20 -4.76
C LYS A 290 -21.10 16.73 -4.66
N TYR A 291 -20.71 16.33 -3.45
CA TYR A 291 -20.51 14.95 -3.05
C TYR A 291 -21.79 14.47 -2.37
N THR A 292 -22.30 13.31 -2.78
CA THR A 292 -23.46 12.66 -2.17
C THR A 292 -23.07 11.26 -1.72
N LEU A 293 -23.27 10.97 -0.44
CA LEU A 293 -23.00 9.67 0.15
C LEU A 293 -24.18 9.26 1.04
N ASN A 294 -24.84 8.17 0.67
CA ASN A 294 -26.15 7.78 1.22
C ASN A 294 -27.17 8.93 1.10
N GLN A 295 -27.70 9.43 2.22
CA GLN A 295 -28.65 10.55 2.27
C GLN A 295 -27.95 11.89 2.57
N GLN A 296 -26.64 11.88 2.78
CA GLN A 296 -25.88 13.08 3.11
C GLN A 296 -25.27 13.68 1.85
N SER A 297 -25.17 15.00 1.82
CA SER A 297 -24.43 15.70 0.76
C SER A 297 -23.58 16.82 1.34
N ALA A 298 -22.43 17.03 0.72
CA ALA A 298 -21.51 18.11 1.04
C ALA A 298 -21.01 18.72 -0.27
N LYS A 299 -20.70 20.01 -0.24
CA LYS A 299 -20.08 20.68 -1.38
C LYS A 299 -18.67 21.12 -1.02
N THR A 300 -17.76 21.03 -1.98
CA THR A 300 -16.40 21.56 -1.84
C THR A 300 -15.89 22.07 -3.18
N GLN A 301 -14.82 22.85 -3.15
CA GLN A 301 -14.15 23.34 -4.34
C GLN A 301 -13.06 22.38 -4.82
N ARG A 302 -12.82 22.37 -6.13
CA ARG A 302 -11.75 21.59 -6.78
C ARG A 302 -10.98 22.46 -7.77
N GLY A 303 -9.76 22.04 -8.11
CA GLY A 303 -8.97 22.63 -9.18
C GLY A 303 -9.42 22.17 -10.56
N ALA A 304 -9.78 20.89 -10.68
CA ALA A 304 -10.35 20.29 -11.89
C ALA A 304 -11.42 19.23 -11.54
N PHE A 305 -12.32 18.96 -12.49
CA PHE A 305 -13.34 17.93 -12.37
C PHE A 305 -13.72 17.38 -13.74
N LEU A 306 -13.72 16.06 -13.87
CA LEU A 306 -14.12 15.37 -15.09
C LEU A 306 -15.52 14.75 -14.93
N ASP A 307 -16.42 15.09 -15.85
CA ASP A 307 -17.77 14.52 -15.93
C ASP A 307 -18.12 14.21 -17.39
N ASN A 308 -18.25 12.92 -17.73
CA ASN A 308 -18.71 12.45 -19.05
C ASN A 308 -18.01 13.15 -20.25
N SER A 309 -16.67 13.05 -20.31
CA SER A 309 -15.82 13.71 -21.33
C SER A 309 -15.87 15.25 -21.33
N LYS A 310 -16.40 15.88 -20.28
CA LYS A 310 -16.27 17.31 -20.03
C LYS A 310 -15.32 17.53 -18.86
N LEU A 311 -14.25 18.28 -19.11
CA LEU A 311 -13.23 18.58 -18.12
C LEU A 311 -13.36 20.04 -17.70
N TYR A 312 -13.81 20.28 -16.47
CA TYR A 312 -13.98 21.60 -15.90
C TYR A 312 -12.75 21.96 -15.07
N ILE A 313 -12.22 23.16 -15.24
CA ILE A 313 -10.96 23.59 -14.64
C ILE A 313 -11.14 25.00 -14.09
N ARG A 314 -10.61 25.23 -12.88
CA ARG A 314 -10.66 26.55 -12.26
C ARG A 314 -9.78 27.54 -13.02
N SER A 315 -10.18 28.81 -13.11
CA SER A 315 -9.45 29.81 -13.92
C SER A 315 -8.03 30.09 -13.42
N ASP A 316 -7.77 29.88 -12.13
CA ASP A 316 -6.47 29.89 -11.45
C ASP A 316 -5.93 28.46 -11.16
N GLY A 317 -6.49 27.43 -11.80
CA GLY A 317 -6.20 26.03 -11.52
C GLY A 317 -4.77 25.64 -11.90
N ASP A 318 -4.18 24.75 -11.11
CA ASP A 318 -2.86 24.19 -11.39
C ASP A 318 -2.91 23.00 -12.37
N THR A 319 -1.78 22.80 -13.05
CA THR A 319 -1.56 21.69 -13.98
C THR A 319 -1.63 20.32 -13.29
N ASP A 320 -1.35 20.27 -12.00
CA ASP A 320 -1.24 19.03 -11.23
C ASP A 320 -2.64 18.43 -11.03
N SER A 321 -3.59 19.25 -10.58
CA SER A 321 -5.02 18.95 -10.46
C SER A 321 -5.59 18.52 -11.81
N LEU A 322 -5.21 19.23 -12.87
CA LEU A 322 -5.61 18.90 -14.25
C LEU A 322 -5.10 17.52 -14.67
N ALA A 323 -3.82 17.23 -14.44
CA ALA A 323 -3.19 15.96 -14.81
C ALA A 323 -3.78 14.78 -14.02
N VAL A 324 -3.98 14.94 -12.71
CA VAL A 324 -4.63 13.94 -11.86
C VAL A 324 -6.05 13.68 -12.34
N GLU A 325 -6.84 14.72 -12.58
CA GLU A 325 -8.23 14.57 -13.03
C GLU A 325 -8.32 13.95 -14.43
N LEU A 326 -7.44 14.36 -15.35
CA LEU A 326 -7.38 13.82 -16.70
C LEU A 326 -6.98 12.33 -16.70
N SER A 327 -6.11 11.91 -15.79
CA SER A 327 -5.70 10.50 -15.66
C SER A 327 -6.87 9.56 -15.35
N LYS A 328 -7.96 10.08 -14.76
CA LYS A 328 -9.18 9.31 -14.47
C LYS A 328 -9.90 8.81 -15.72
N LEU A 329 -9.76 9.48 -16.86
CA LEU A 329 -10.30 8.99 -18.15
C LEU A 329 -9.76 7.60 -18.52
N PHE A 330 -8.57 7.27 -18.01
CA PHE A 330 -7.85 6.06 -18.34
C PHE A 330 -7.86 5.04 -17.18
N GLY A 331 -8.67 5.28 -16.13
CA GLY A 331 -8.73 4.40 -14.96
C GLY A 331 -7.59 4.61 -13.96
N ASN A 332 -6.93 5.78 -13.96
CA ASN A 332 -5.75 6.11 -13.13
C ASN A 332 -4.60 5.09 -13.22
N PRO A 333 -4.06 4.80 -14.42
CA PRO A 333 -2.90 3.92 -14.57
C PRO A 333 -1.70 4.47 -13.81
N LYS A 334 -0.83 3.58 -13.33
CA LYS A 334 0.26 3.96 -12.42
C LYS A 334 1.18 4.98 -13.08
N GLY A 335 1.33 6.15 -12.44
CA GLY A 335 2.24 7.22 -12.87
C GLY A 335 1.81 7.99 -14.13
N LEU A 336 0.59 7.76 -14.64
CA LEU A 336 0.08 8.49 -15.80
C LEU A 336 -0.13 9.98 -15.49
N ASP A 337 -0.63 10.30 -14.30
CA ASP A 337 -0.71 11.65 -13.75
C ASP A 337 0.66 12.38 -13.81
N GLU A 338 1.72 11.73 -13.33
CA GLU A 338 3.09 12.25 -13.38
C GLU A 338 3.58 12.47 -14.81
N PHE A 339 3.20 11.56 -15.73
CA PHE A 339 3.51 11.71 -17.14
C PHE A 339 2.75 12.87 -17.78
N LEU A 340 1.46 13.03 -17.49
CA LEU A 340 0.63 14.12 -17.99
C LEU A 340 1.16 15.48 -17.50
N MET A 341 1.56 15.61 -16.24
CA MET A 341 2.22 16.82 -15.72
C MET A 341 3.46 17.20 -16.55
N LEU A 342 4.29 16.22 -16.94
CA LEU A 342 5.46 16.45 -17.79
C LEU A 342 5.09 16.87 -19.22
N LEU A 343 3.99 16.36 -19.77
CA LEU A 343 3.50 16.78 -21.08
C LEU A 343 3.04 18.24 -21.06
N PHE A 344 2.25 18.62 -20.06
CA PHE A 344 1.81 20.01 -19.87
C PHE A 344 2.97 20.98 -19.58
N TYR A 345 4.03 20.52 -18.90
CA TYR A 345 5.22 21.34 -18.68
C TYR A 345 6.03 21.56 -19.97
N LYS A 346 6.21 20.51 -20.78
CA LYS A 346 7.05 20.59 -21.99
C LYS A 346 6.33 21.27 -23.15
N GLN A 347 5.06 20.93 -23.39
CA GLN A 347 4.15 21.44 -24.43
C GLN A 347 4.61 21.25 -25.89
N ASN A 348 5.91 21.35 -26.16
CA ASN A 348 6.58 21.24 -27.44
C ASN A 348 6.79 19.75 -27.84
N PRO A 349 6.33 19.34 -29.02
CA PRO A 349 6.55 17.98 -29.55
C PRO A 349 8.01 17.51 -29.53
N ALA A 350 8.98 18.38 -29.84
CA ALA A 350 10.40 17.99 -29.86
C ALA A 350 10.96 17.69 -28.46
N GLU A 351 10.50 18.43 -27.44
CA GLU A 351 10.87 18.18 -26.05
C GLU A 351 10.15 16.97 -25.48
N ILE A 352 8.89 16.77 -25.86
CA ILE A 352 8.12 15.58 -25.51
C ILE A 352 8.80 14.35 -26.15
N GLU A 353 9.22 14.38 -27.41
CA GLU A 353 9.95 13.27 -28.02
C GLU A 353 11.29 12.97 -27.34
N ARG A 354 12.02 14.01 -26.91
CA ARG A 354 13.21 13.82 -26.06
C ARG A 354 12.85 13.12 -24.76
N LEU A 355 11.75 13.52 -24.10
CA LEU A 355 11.24 12.84 -22.91
C LEU A 355 10.88 11.38 -23.18
N MET A 356 10.19 11.09 -24.30
CA MET A 356 9.83 9.72 -24.69
C MET A 356 11.08 8.87 -24.83
N LYS A 357 12.12 9.38 -25.53
CA LYS A 357 13.41 8.71 -25.67
C LYS A 357 14.11 8.48 -24.32
N THR A 358 14.13 9.48 -23.44
CA THR A 358 14.72 9.36 -22.10
C THR A 358 14.01 8.32 -21.24
N LYS A 359 12.67 8.25 -21.33
CA LYS A 359 11.86 7.24 -20.65
C LYS A 359 11.83 5.88 -21.38
N GLN A 360 12.59 5.73 -22.48
CA GLN A 360 12.64 4.54 -23.33
C GLN A 360 11.29 4.12 -23.93
N ILE A 361 10.37 5.08 -24.10
CA ILE A 361 9.06 4.84 -24.69
C ILE A 361 9.17 4.95 -26.23
N GLN A 362 9.07 3.84 -26.94
CA GLN A 362 9.17 3.76 -28.40
C GLN A 362 7.88 4.21 -29.10
N SER A 363 7.87 4.30 -30.42
CA SER A 363 6.65 4.48 -31.21
C SER A 363 5.72 3.27 -31.09
N LEU A 364 4.42 3.46 -31.33
CA LEU A 364 3.47 2.35 -31.45
C LEU A 364 3.82 1.49 -32.68
N PRO A 365 3.47 0.19 -32.68
CA PRO A 365 3.55 -0.64 -33.88
C PRO A 365 2.67 -0.09 -35.00
N THR A 366 3.04 -0.33 -36.27
CA THR A 366 2.31 0.19 -37.45
C THR A 366 0.83 -0.18 -37.44
N ALA A 367 0.49 -1.40 -37.01
CA ALA A 367 -0.90 -1.85 -36.93
C ALA A 367 -1.73 -1.03 -35.93
N GLU A 368 -1.15 -0.61 -34.81
CA GLU A 368 -1.82 0.21 -33.80
C GLU A 368 -1.95 1.67 -34.26
N ILE A 369 -0.96 2.18 -35.00
CA ILE A 369 -1.02 3.51 -35.61
C ILE A 369 -2.18 3.55 -36.62
N SER A 370 -2.26 2.58 -37.52
CA SER A 370 -3.34 2.52 -38.52
C SER A 370 -4.72 2.37 -37.90
N TRP A 371 -4.86 1.54 -36.85
CA TRP A 371 -6.12 1.42 -36.11
C TRP A 371 -6.57 2.76 -35.51
N TRP A 372 -5.63 3.51 -34.93
CA TRP A 372 -5.92 4.81 -34.33
C TRP A 372 -6.28 5.88 -35.37
N GLU A 373 -5.56 5.90 -36.50
CA GLU A 373 -5.83 6.84 -37.60
C GLU A 373 -7.25 6.63 -38.16
N MET A 374 -7.70 5.38 -38.32
CA MET A 374 -9.07 5.09 -38.78
C MET A 374 -10.15 5.62 -37.83
N ILE A 375 -9.96 5.46 -36.52
CA ILE A 375 -10.94 5.90 -35.51
C ILE A 375 -10.96 7.43 -35.36
N SER A 376 -9.83 8.08 -35.58
CA SER A 376 -9.73 9.54 -35.53
C SER A 376 -10.44 10.20 -36.71
N THR A 377 -10.54 9.52 -37.86
CA THR A 377 -11.23 10.02 -39.06
C THR A 377 -12.73 9.78 -39.07
N GLU A 378 -13.24 8.73 -38.43
CA GLU A 378 -14.69 8.45 -38.40
C GLU A 378 -15.50 9.44 -37.53
N THR A 379 -14.85 10.19 -36.65
CA THR A 379 -15.52 11.15 -35.74
C THR A 379 -15.70 12.56 -36.29
N ASP A 380 -15.12 12.90 -37.44
CA ASP A 380 -15.12 14.27 -38.00
C ASP A 380 -16.22 14.53 -39.05
N ASP A 381 -16.94 13.49 -39.51
CA ASP A 381 -17.83 13.58 -40.69
C ASP A 381 -19.36 13.57 -40.40
N THR A 382 -19.79 13.71 -39.15
CA THR A 382 -21.22 13.81 -38.82
C THR A 382 -21.58 15.15 -38.18
N ASP A 383 -21.52 16.24 -38.96
CA ASP A 383 -22.45 17.37 -38.85
C ASP A 383 -22.26 18.37 -40.00
N VAL A 384 -22.84 18.07 -41.17
CA VAL A 384 -23.23 19.10 -42.15
C VAL A 384 -24.64 18.77 -42.66
N PRO A 385 -25.66 19.62 -42.40
CA PRO A 385 -26.96 19.47 -43.02
C PRO A 385 -26.87 19.81 -44.50
N GLY A 386 -27.16 18.83 -45.36
CA GLY A 386 -27.15 18.98 -46.81
C GLY A 386 -28.19 20.00 -47.29
N SER A 387 -27.72 20.97 -48.09
CA SER A 387 -28.54 21.66 -49.07
C SER A 387 -28.44 20.92 -50.40
N LEU A 388 -29.61 20.65 -50.98
CA LEU A 388 -29.82 20.02 -52.27
C LEU A 388 -29.51 20.97 -53.44
N GLU A 389 -29.50 20.37 -54.64
CA GLU A 389 -29.28 20.92 -56.00
C GLU A 389 -27.82 20.84 -56.47
N GLY A 390 -27.45 20.27 -57.62
CA GLY A 390 -28.18 19.81 -58.80
C GLY A 390 -27.33 20.13 -60.05
N SER A 391 -27.26 19.19 -61.00
CA SER A 391 -26.75 19.33 -62.39
C SER A 391 -25.24 19.18 -62.70
N ARG A 392 -24.87 17.95 -63.05
CA ARG A 392 -24.29 17.50 -64.33
C ARG A 392 -23.84 18.58 -65.34
N VAL A 393 -22.54 18.63 -65.70
CA VAL A 393 -22.00 18.63 -67.10
C VAL A 393 -20.55 18.12 -67.12
N THR A 394 -20.23 17.43 -68.20
CA THR A 394 -19.02 16.72 -68.64
C THR A 394 -17.93 17.63 -69.25
N GLU A 395 -16.71 17.05 -69.30
CA GLU A 395 -15.76 17.06 -70.43
C GLU A 395 -14.69 18.19 -70.63
N THR A 396 -13.44 17.70 -70.69
CA THR A 396 -12.32 17.99 -71.61
C THR A 396 -11.47 19.28 -71.57
N GLU A 397 -10.18 19.03 -71.25
CA GLU A 397 -8.94 19.30 -72.05
C GLU A 397 -8.37 20.71 -72.35
N ARG A 398 -7.02 20.71 -72.38
CA ARG A 398 -5.99 21.67 -72.92
C ARG A 398 -5.51 22.79 -71.99
N VAL A 399 -4.25 22.82 -71.55
CA VAL A 399 -2.93 22.98 -72.24
C VAL A 399 -2.75 24.36 -72.87
N THR A 400 -1.85 25.16 -72.28
CA THR A 400 -0.65 25.87 -72.82
C THR A 400 -0.26 26.98 -71.81
N GLU A 401 0.93 26.99 -71.20
CA GLU A 401 2.27 27.36 -71.70
C GLU A 401 2.57 28.87 -71.76
N THR A 402 3.84 29.21 -71.50
CA THR A 402 4.58 30.49 -71.63
C THR A 402 4.51 31.47 -70.45
N GLU A 403 5.57 32.18 -70.02
CA GLU A 403 7.05 32.10 -70.10
C GLU A 403 7.60 33.35 -69.37
N GLY A 404 8.90 33.37 -69.02
CA GLY A 404 9.70 34.59 -68.76
C GLY A 404 10.00 34.88 -67.28
N GLU A 405 11.13 34.44 -66.71
CA GLU A 405 12.46 35.12 -66.69
C GLU A 405 12.52 36.42 -65.85
N ARG A 406 13.60 36.85 -65.18
CA ARG A 406 14.76 36.33 -64.43
C ARG A 406 15.52 37.61 -63.97
N VAL A 407 16.30 37.52 -62.88
CA VAL A 407 17.50 38.35 -62.55
C VAL A 407 17.34 39.63 -61.69
N THR A 408 17.59 39.42 -60.38
CA THR A 408 18.57 40.05 -59.43
C THR A 408 19.02 41.54 -59.44
N GLU A 409 19.09 42.04 -58.19
CA GLU A 409 20.14 42.86 -57.54
C GLU A 409 20.30 44.37 -57.84
N THR A 410 20.17 45.23 -56.80
CA THR A 410 21.28 45.87 -56.04
C THR A 410 20.82 47.08 -55.21
N SER A 411 21.55 47.33 -54.09
CA SER A 411 21.77 48.62 -53.38
C SER A 411 20.56 49.30 -52.69
N GLU A 412 20.63 50.02 -51.56
CA GLU A 412 21.74 50.68 -50.88
C GLU A 412 21.32 51.10 -49.44
N ARG A 413 22.28 51.71 -48.75
CA ARG A 413 22.47 51.94 -47.31
C ARG A 413 22.02 53.35 -46.86
N SER A 414 21.81 53.56 -45.55
CA SER A 414 22.07 54.80 -44.71
C SER A 414 20.90 55.16 -43.75
N ARG A 415 21.08 55.12 -42.40
CA ARG A 415 21.49 56.22 -41.46
C ARG A 415 20.40 57.32 -41.32
N VAL A 416 19.97 57.86 -40.16
CA VAL A 416 20.70 58.30 -38.94
C VAL A 416 19.75 58.86 -37.83
N LEU A 417 20.15 58.68 -36.55
CA LEU A 417 20.01 59.48 -35.28
C LEU A 417 18.68 60.09 -34.75
N SER A 418 18.40 59.88 -33.45
CA SER A 418 18.59 60.87 -32.34
C SER A 418 18.26 60.22 -30.97
N GLU A 419 18.42 60.85 -29.80
CA GLU A 419 19.60 61.32 -29.09
C GLU A 419 19.19 61.45 -27.60
N ARG A 420 19.96 60.81 -26.71
CA ARG A 420 20.27 61.10 -25.30
C ARG A 420 19.38 62.04 -24.46
N SER A 421 19.03 61.58 -23.25
CA SER A 421 19.15 62.39 -22.01
C SER A 421 19.26 61.50 -20.76
N ARG A 422 20.15 61.93 -19.87
CA ARG A 422 20.61 61.28 -18.65
C ARG A 422 20.36 62.30 -17.54
N VAL A 423 19.59 61.96 -16.51
CA VAL A 423 19.55 62.73 -15.26
C VAL A 423 19.67 61.77 -14.10
N THR A 424 20.65 62.10 -13.27
CA THR A 424 21.03 61.55 -11.97
C THR A 424 20.08 62.03 -10.88
N GLU A 425 19.78 61.18 -9.90
CA GLU A 425 19.55 61.64 -8.53
C GLU A 425 20.01 60.59 -7.51
N THR A 426 20.72 61.10 -6.51
CA THR A 426 21.39 60.45 -5.38
C THR A 426 20.65 60.78 -4.10
N SER A 427 20.49 59.84 -3.16
CA SER A 427 20.51 60.08 -1.69
C SER A 427 20.42 58.74 -0.93
N GLU A 428 21.50 58.25 -0.31
CA GLU A 428 21.77 58.21 1.16
C GLU A 428 20.83 57.28 1.97
N ARG A 429 21.30 56.12 2.44
CA ARG A 429 22.07 55.82 3.68
C ARG A 429 21.25 55.93 4.97
N SER A 430 21.01 54.77 5.59
CA SER A 430 21.15 54.64 7.06
C SER A 430 21.35 53.18 7.49
N ARG A 431 22.50 52.98 8.10
CA ARG A 431 22.96 51.84 8.90
C ARG A 431 22.64 52.21 10.35
N ALA A 432 22.02 51.30 11.11
CA ALA A 432 21.94 51.42 12.57
C ALA A 432 22.50 50.13 13.18
N THR A 433 23.71 50.25 13.69
CA THR A 433 24.32 49.40 14.71
C THR A 433 24.14 50.14 16.03
N GLU A 434 23.60 49.48 17.05
CA GLU A 434 23.82 49.85 18.45
C GLU A 434 24.35 48.65 19.22
N THR A 435 25.60 48.80 19.62
CA THR A 435 26.31 48.08 20.67
C THR A 435 25.99 48.72 22.02
N SER A 436 25.87 47.92 23.07
CA SER A 436 26.34 48.33 24.39
C SER A 436 27.07 47.16 25.05
N ASN A 437 28.32 47.45 25.40
CA ASN A 437 29.22 46.64 26.20
C ASN A 437 28.84 46.74 27.68
N GLU A 438 29.17 45.73 28.47
CA GLU A 438 29.93 45.93 29.71
C GLU A 438 30.71 44.65 30.06
N ASP A 439 32.01 44.85 30.29
CA ASP A 439 33.08 43.90 30.58
C ASP A 439 33.36 43.77 32.09
N ARG A 440 34.14 42.73 32.44
CA ARG A 440 35.01 42.49 33.63
C ARG A 440 34.45 41.47 34.63
N GLU A 441 35.18 40.44 35.11
CA GLU A 441 36.62 40.21 35.43
C GLU A 441 36.88 38.66 35.46
N LEU A 442 37.88 38.03 34.80
CA LEU A 442 39.28 37.71 35.21
C LEU A 442 39.46 37.43 36.71
N THR A 443 40.06 36.36 37.28
CA THR A 443 41.03 35.27 36.94
C THR A 443 40.89 34.18 38.03
N GLU A 444 41.15 32.88 37.81
CA GLU A 444 42.44 32.22 38.10
C GLU A 444 42.48 30.75 37.60
N THR A 445 43.60 30.40 36.97
CA THR A 445 44.14 29.06 36.68
C THR A 445 44.81 28.54 37.97
N ILE A 446 44.82 27.29 38.44
CA ILE A 446 45.45 26.03 37.94
C ILE A 446 45.07 24.93 38.96
N THR A 447 44.61 23.74 38.52
CA THR A 447 45.22 22.42 38.82
C THR A 447 44.32 21.25 38.38
N ALA A 448 44.98 20.28 37.74
CA ALA A 448 44.45 19.13 37.06
C ALA A 448 43.84 18.06 37.99
N SER A 449 42.88 17.28 37.49
CA SER A 449 43.11 15.84 37.20
C SER A 449 41.89 15.16 36.53
N ASN A 450 42.12 14.74 35.29
CA ASN A 450 41.62 13.56 34.57
C ASN A 450 40.11 13.24 34.52
N SER A 451 39.53 13.41 33.32
CA SER A 451 38.44 12.58 32.81
C SER A 451 38.66 12.31 31.31
N PRO A 452 38.51 11.06 30.80
CA PRO A 452 38.91 10.70 29.45
C PRO A 452 37.81 10.98 28.41
N ASP A 453 38.24 11.57 27.29
CA ASP A 453 37.52 11.69 26.02
C ASP A 453 36.99 10.33 25.53
N LYS A 454 35.69 10.28 25.17
CA LYS A 454 35.14 9.25 24.27
C LYS A 454 34.90 9.86 22.90
N LYS A 455 35.88 9.71 22.01
CA LYS A 455 35.68 9.78 20.56
C LYS A 455 34.71 8.68 20.13
N LYS A 456 33.67 9.04 19.37
CA LYS A 456 32.81 8.08 18.65
C LYS A 456 33.66 7.39 17.57
N GLN A 457 33.96 6.11 17.77
CA GLN A 457 34.60 5.24 16.80
C GLN A 457 33.63 4.89 15.67
N ARG A 458 34.09 5.09 14.43
CA ARG A 458 33.52 4.50 13.22
C ARG A 458 34.08 3.08 13.13
N ASN A 459 33.24 2.06 13.28
CA ASN A 459 33.65 0.68 13.10
C ASN A 459 33.75 0.39 11.60
N GLU A 460 34.97 0.33 11.07
CA GLU A 460 35.22 -0.09 9.67
C GLU A 460 35.56 -1.59 9.66
N LEU A 461 34.64 -2.41 9.15
CA LEU A 461 34.90 -3.79 8.74
C LEU A 461 35.36 -3.79 7.28
N PRO A 462 36.31 -4.65 6.88
CA PRO A 462 36.79 -4.69 5.50
C PRO A 462 35.71 -5.25 4.54
N ASP A 463 35.51 -4.55 3.42
CA ASP A 463 34.57 -4.89 2.34
C ASP A 463 34.84 -6.31 1.77
N PRO A 464 33.80 -7.09 1.39
CA PRO A 464 33.98 -8.41 0.76
C PRO A 464 34.49 -8.31 -0.69
N GLU A 465 35.52 -9.10 -1.01
CA GLU A 465 36.09 -9.23 -2.36
C GLU A 465 35.26 -10.23 -3.17
N MET A 466 34.65 -9.80 -4.29
CA MET A 466 33.78 -10.66 -5.11
C MET A 466 34.46 -10.99 -6.46
N VAL A 467 34.74 -12.28 -6.71
CA VAL A 467 35.38 -12.77 -7.94
C VAL A 467 34.33 -12.88 -9.06
N LEU A 468 34.64 -12.31 -10.23
CA LEU A 468 33.84 -12.42 -11.46
C LEU A 468 34.24 -13.70 -12.23
N GLU A 469 33.38 -14.72 -12.26
CA GLU A 469 33.54 -15.83 -13.20
C GLU A 469 33.08 -15.40 -14.60
N SER A 470 34.04 -15.25 -15.52
CA SER A 470 33.78 -15.15 -16.96
C SER A 470 33.82 -16.54 -17.57
N SER A 471 32.69 -17.06 -18.03
CA SER A 471 32.63 -18.35 -18.72
C SER A 471 32.78 -18.19 -20.24
N SER A 472 33.94 -18.59 -20.74
CA SER A 472 34.24 -18.80 -22.16
C SER A 472 34.97 -20.13 -22.32
N GLU A 473 34.38 -21.03 -23.13
CA GLU A 473 34.95 -22.25 -23.77
C GLU A 473 35.41 -23.38 -22.83
N SER A 474 35.41 -24.69 -23.13
CA SER A 474 34.92 -25.56 -24.21
C SER A 474 35.18 -27.03 -23.77
N ARG A 475 34.30 -27.96 -24.19
CA ARG A 475 34.43 -29.43 -24.38
C ARG A 475 35.59 -30.23 -23.74
N GLU A 476 35.24 -31.32 -23.03
CA GLU A 476 35.53 -32.75 -23.34
C GLU A 476 35.07 -33.66 -22.16
N ALA A 477 34.15 -34.62 -22.39
CA ALA A 477 34.33 -36.09 -22.32
C ALA A 477 34.93 -36.62 -20.97
N SER A 478 34.36 -37.59 -20.24
CA SER A 478 33.89 -38.92 -20.65
C SER A 478 33.18 -39.65 -19.47
N SER A 479 32.25 -40.54 -19.84
CA SER A 479 31.71 -41.78 -19.21
C SER A 479 32.25 -42.26 -17.84
N GLU A 480 31.49 -42.87 -16.92
CA GLU A 480 30.72 -44.13 -16.98
C GLU A 480 29.73 -44.20 -15.78
N GLU A 481 28.44 -44.51 -16.00
CA GLU A 481 27.74 -45.79 -15.70
C GLU A 481 27.70 -46.19 -14.20
N LEU A 482 26.62 -46.65 -13.56
CA LEU A 482 25.40 -47.40 -13.90
C LEU A 482 24.26 -46.99 -12.93
N LYS A 483 23.04 -46.69 -13.39
CA LYS A 483 21.92 -47.60 -13.75
C LYS A 483 21.34 -48.45 -12.60
N SER A 484 20.17 -48.05 -12.11
CA SER A 484 18.93 -48.86 -12.06
C SER A 484 17.77 -47.94 -11.65
N GLY A 485 16.54 -47.95 -12.18
CA GLY A 485 15.90 -48.66 -13.27
C GLY A 485 14.41 -48.21 -13.30
N LEU A 486 14.01 -47.60 -14.42
CA LEU A 486 12.71 -47.52 -15.13
C LEU A 486 11.38 -47.81 -14.37
N ASN A 487 10.24 -47.11 -14.57
CA ASN A 487 9.60 -46.59 -15.82
C ASN A 487 8.63 -45.43 -15.48
N ARG A 488 8.70 -44.26 -16.16
CA ARG A 488 7.93 -43.85 -17.36
C ARG A 488 6.40 -43.96 -17.26
N SER A 489 5.76 -42.82 -17.02
CA SER A 489 4.60 -42.37 -17.79
C SER A 489 4.42 -40.83 -17.72
N ALA A 490 4.14 -40.24 -18.90
CA ALA A 490 3.57 -38.92 -19.16
C ALA A 490 4.37 -37.63 -18.82
N LEU A 491 5.30 -37.32 -19.72
CA LEU A 491 5.81 -35.96 -19.97
C LEU A 491 4.83 -35.22 -20.91
N LYS A 492 4.24 -34.09 -20.48
CA LYS A 492 3.80 -33.01 -21.37
C LYS A 492 4.20 -31.67 -20.77
N SER A 493 5.36 -31.20 -21.25
CA SER A 493 5.71 -29.81 -21.56
C SER A 493 5.08 -28.70 -20.72
N THR A 494 5.85 -28.16 -19.78
CA THR A 494 5.74 -26.73 -19.43
C THR A 494 7.06 -26.10 -19.85
N GLN A 495 7.04 -25.40 -20.98
CA GLN A 495 8.17 -24.59 -21.44
C GLN A 495 8.46 -23.54 -20.38
N LYS A 496 9.57 -23.72 -19.67
CA LYS A 496 10.20 -22.69 -18.85
C LYS A 496 10.74 -21.64 -19.83
N LYS A 497 9.95 -20.59 -20.06
CA LYS A 497 10.32 -19.45 -20.90
C LYS A 497 11.28 -18.59 -20.08
N GLU A 498 12.57 -18.89 -20.17
CA GLU A 498 13.62 -17.95 -19.82
C GLU A 498 13.43 -16.70 -20.69
N ARG A 499 12.95 -15.61 -20.08
CA ARG A 499 12.98 -14.28 -20.68
C ARG A 499 14.18 -13.56 -20.10
N SER A 500 15.25 -13.56 -20.89
CA SER A 500 16.31 -12.57 -20.84
C SER A 500 15.76 -11.22 -21.33
N ASP A 501 15.60 -10.24 -20.44
CA ASP A 501 16.06 -8.85 -20.64
C ASP A 501 15.77 -8.05 -19.36
N GLY A 502 16.73 -8.06 -18.43
CA GLY A 502 16.68 -7.18 -17.26
C GLY A 502 17.45 -5.91 -17.60
N SER A 503 16.80 -4.75 -17.46
CA SER A 503 17.46 -3.46 -17.61
C SER A 503 18.77 -3.46 -16.81
N GLU A 504 19.81 -2.87 -17.37
CA GLU A 504 21.12 -2.74 -16.73
C GLU A 504 21.04 -2.13 -15.32
N GLU A 505 19.98 -1.40 -15.01
CA GLU A 505 19.69 -0.83 -13.70
C GLU A 505 19.23 -1.90 -12.71
N ARG A 506 18.31 -2.78 -13.10
CA ARG A 506 17.83 -3.88 -12.25
C ARG A 506 18.94 -4.88 -11.90
N LYS A 507 19.88 -5.10 -12.82
CA LYS A 507 21.07 -5.93 -12.54
C LYS A 507 21.94 -5.32 -11.44
N ILE A 508 22.09 -4.00 -11.40
CA ILE A 508 22.88 -3.29 -10.36
C ILE A 508 22.17 -3.33 -9.01
N GLU A 509 20.86 -3.15 -9.00
CA GLU A 509 20.05 -3.18 -7.78
C GLU A 509 20.17 -4.55 -7.10
N ILE A 510 19.87 -5.62 -7.83
CA ILE A 510 20.02 -7.01 -7.34
C ILE A 510 21.47 -7.31 -6.91
N TRP A 511 22.46 -6.83 -7.68
CA TRP A 511 23.87 -7.02 -7.32
C TRP A 511 24.21 -6.37 -5.97
N GLY A 512 23.73 -5.15 -5.74
CA GLY A 512 24.00 -4.46 -4.49
C GLY A 512 23.25 -5.03 -3.30
N GLU A 513 22.02 -5.52 -3.49
CA GLU A 513 21.29 -6.27 -2.46
C GLU A 513 22.05 -7.55 -2.07
N LYS A 514 22.57 -8.30 -3.06
CA LYS A 514 23.42 -9.47 -2.82
C LYS A 514 24.70 -9.08 -2.06
N TYR A 515 25.33 -7.97 -2.44
CA TYR A 515 26.52 -7.45 -1.77
C TYR A 515 26.24 -7.08 -0.30
N ALA A 516 25.11 -6.42 -0.04
CA ALA A 516 24.66 -6.10 1.31
C ALA A 516 24.38 -7.35 2.15
N LEU A 517 23.80 -8.40 1.55
CA LEU A 517 23.58 -9.69 2.22
C LEU A 517 24.90 -10.36 2.62
N GLU A 518 25.89 -10.41 1.72
CA GLU A 518 27.23 -10.95 2.03
C GLU A 518 27.97 -10.12 3.10
N TYR A 519 27.80 -8.79 3.06
CA TYR A 519 28.31 -7.91 4.12
C TYR A 519 27.71 -8.25 5.49
N LEU A 520 26.38 -8.43 5.57
CA LEU A 520 25.70 -8.83 6.81
C LEU A 520 26.15 -10.21 7.29
N LYS A 521 26.31 -11.15 6.36
CA LYS A 521 26.81 -12.50 6.65
C LYS A 521 28.16 -12.44 7.33
N LYS A 522 29.12 -11.70 6.76
CA LYS A 522 30.44 -11.48 7.37
C LYS A 522 30.33 -10.77 8.72
N LYS A 523 29.59 -9.65 8.79
CA LYS A 523 29.38 -8.86 10.02
C LYS A 523 28.88 -9.73 11.18
N PHE A 524 27.90 -10.59 10.94
CA PHE A 524 27.31 -11.42 11.98
C PHE A 524 28.11 -12.70 12.27
N SER A 525 28.79 -13.28 11.28
CA SER A 525 29.75 -14.37 11.53
C SER A 525 30.91 -13.91 12.40
N ASP A 526 31.43 -12.70 12.16
CA ASP A 526 32.50 -12.11 12.98
C ASP A 526 32.00 -11.76 14.39
N LYS A 527 30.74 -11.31 14.51
CA LYS A 527 30.10 -10.99 15.80
C LYS A 527 29.78 -12.23 16.64
N TYR A 528 29.46 -13.35 15.98
CA TYR A 528 29.07 -14.61 16.61
C TYR A 528 29.90 -15.79 16.07
N PRO A 529 31.22 -15.83 16.34
CA PRO A 529 32.11 -16.84 15.78
C PRO A 529 31.82 -18.26 16.28
N GLN A 530 31.06 -18.39 17.37
CA GLN A 530 30.62 -19.67 17.95
C GLN A 530 29.27 -20.15 17.40
N GLY A 531 28.58 -19.30 16.62
CA GLY A 531 27.30 -19.65 16.01
C GLY A 531 27.48 -20.33 14.67
N GLU A 532 26.63 -21.31 14.39
CA GLU A 532 26.58 -21.99 13.10
C GLU A 532 25.82 -21.13 12.08
N LEU A 533 26.45 -20.85 10.94
CA LEU A 533 25.81 -20.16 9.82
C LEU A 533 24.99 -21.14 8.99
N VAL A 534 23.68 -20.95 8.97
CA VAL A 534 22.73 -21.81 8.26
C VAL A 534 22.06 -21.00 7.15
N ALA A 535 22.10 -21.49 5.91
CA ALA A 535 21.35 -20.88 4.82
C ALA A 535 19.84 -21.13 5.01
N THR A 536 19.02 -20.12 4.75
CA THR A 536 17.55 -20.22 4.77
C THR A 536 16.99 -20.05 3.35
N GLU A 537 15.69 -20.27 3.17
CA GLU A 537 15.05 -20.12 1.85
C GLU A 537 15.23 -18.72 1.24
N SER A 538 15.32 -17.69 2.08
CA SER A 538 15.37 -16.28 1.69
C SER A 538 16.60 -15.55 2.23
N GLY A 539 17.60 -16.22 2.79
CA GLY A 539 18.79 -15.56 3.35
C GLY A 539 19.65 -16.48 4.20
N PHE A 540 19.91 -16.09 5.45
CA PHE A 540 20.69 -16.92 6.38
C PHE A 540 20.29 -16.68 7.84
N ALA A 541 20.64 -17.62 8.71
CA ALA A 541 20.55 -17.50 10.14
C ALA A 541 21.89 -17.86 10.80
N ILE A 542 22.12 -17.32 12.00
CA ILE A 542 23.16 -17.80 12.90
C ILE A 542 22.49 -18.50 14.07
N VAL A 543 22.82 -19.77 14.25
CA VAL A 543 22.26 -20.64 15.29
C VAL A 543 23.31 -20.85 16.38
N LEU A 544 22.99 -20.46 17.61
CA LEU A 544 23.84 -20.67 18.77
C LEU A 544 23.07 -21.45 19.82
N ALA A 545 23.62 -22.58 20.28
CA ALA A 545 22.99 -23.47 21.26
C ALA A 545 21.54 -23.86 20.90
N GLY A 546 21.29 -24.14 19.61
CA GLY A 546 19.98 -24.54 19.09
C GLY A 546 18.95 -23.41 18.99
N LYS A 547 19.35 -22.15 19.13
CA LYS A 547 18.48 -20.97 18.97
C LYS A 547 18.99 -20.06 17.85
N ASN A 548 18.08 -19.56 17.02
CA ASN A 548 18.37 -18.53 16.02
C ASN A 548 18.63 -17.21 16.75
N ILE A 549 19.90 -16.80 16.82
CA ILE A 549 20.30 -15.53 17.45
C ILE A 549 20.32 -14.38 16.44
N VAL A 550 20.53 -14.71 15.16
CA VAL A 550 20.42 -13.78 14.03
C VAL A 550 19.64 -14.48 12.94
N GLU A 551 18.68 -13.77 12.35
CA GLU A 551 17.99 -14.19 11.13
C GLU A 551 17.98 -13.02 10.14
N VAL A 552 18.53 -13.23 8.94
CA VAL A 552 18.55 -12.24 7.87
C VAL A 552 17.74 -12.78 6.70
N ASN A 553 16.69 -12.05 6.35
CA ASN A 553 15.78 -12.39 5.27
C ASN A 553 15.88 -11.34 4.16
N TRP A 554 16.19 -11.78 2.95
CA TRP A 554 16.10 -11.00 1.72
C TRP A 554 14.65 -11.07 1.21
N VAL A 555 13.91 -9.99 1.45
CA VAL A 555 12.45 -9.97 1.31
C VAL A 555 12.02 -9.80 -0.16
N ASN A 556 12.84 -9.14 -0.98
CA ASN A 556 12.53 -8.78 -2.37
C ASN A 556 13.31 -9.60 -3.43
N GLN A 557 13.62 -10.87 -3.15
CA GLN A 557 14.47 -11.70 -4.03
C GLN A 557 13.91 -11.92 -5.46
N ILE A 558 12.59 -11.84 -5.63
CA ILE A 558 11.89 -12.01 -6.92
C ILE A 558 10.75 -10.98 -6.93
N GLY A 559 10.73 -10.13 -7.97
CA GLY A 559 9.82 -8.99 -8.06
C GLY A 559 8.35 -9.35 -7.78
N ASP A 560 7.74 -8.58 -6.86
CA ASP A 560 6.30 -8.28 -6.69
C ASP A 560 5.85 -8.07 -5.23
N LYS A 561 6.74 -7.71 -4.29
CA LYS A 561 6.32 -7.22 -2.97
C LYS A 561 6.93 -5.84 -2.70
N GLY A 562 6.07 -4.82 -2.73
CA GLY A 562 6.43 -3.43 -2.42
C GLY A 562 6.60 -3.22 -0.92
N GLU A 563 7.54 -3.93 -0.29
CA GLU A 563 7.96 -3.70 1.09
C GLU A 563 9.00 -2.57 1.14
N ALA A 564 9.00 -1.78 2.22
CA ALA A 564 9.73 -0.51 2.29
C ALA A 564 11.25 -0.66 2.53
N TYR A 565 11.75 -1.88 2.39
CA TYR A 565 13.09 -2.34 2.67
C TYR A 565 13.36 -3.64 1.89
N ASP A 566 14.63 -3.93 1.64
CA ASP A 566 15.06 -5.11 0.87
C ASP A 566 15.50 -6.26 1.77
N LEU A 567 16.12 -5.94 2.91
CA LEU A 567 16.60 -6.92 3.89
C LEU A 567 15.97 -6.65 5.26
N LYS A 568 15.56 -7.72 5.94
CA LYS A 568 15.16 -7.71 7.35
C LYS A 568 16.17 -8.49 8.16
N VAL A 569 16.67 -7.87 9.22
CA VAL A 569 17.59 -8.49 10.18
C VAL A 569 16.85 -8.63 11.50
N VAL A 570 16.86 -9.80 12.11
CA VAL A 570 16.34 -10.03 13.46
C VAL A 570 17.47 -10.54 14.32
N GLU A 571 18.00 -9.69 15.18
CA GLU A 571 19.06 -10.04 16.13
C GLU A 571 18.49 -10.14 17.55
N ASN A 572 18.56 -11.32 18.17
CA ASN A 572 18.03 -11.59 19.51
C ASN A 572 16.56 -11.15 19.67
N GLY A 573 15.74 -11.33 18.63
CA GLY A 573 14.34 -10.92 18.59
C GLY A 573 14.10 -9.43 18.27
N ASN A 574 15.14 -8.63 18.08
CA ASN A 574 15.03 -7.23 17.69
C ASN A 574 15.14 -7.06 16.17
N PRO A 575 14.07 -6.59 15.50
CA PRO A 575 14.11 -6.38 14.06
C PRO A 575 14.74 -5.04 13.68
N GLU A 576 15.56 -5.08 12.64
CA GLU A 576 16.07 -3.95 11.85
C GLU A 576 15.69 -4.13 10.39
N TYR A 577 15.50 -3.02 9.68
CA TYR A 577 15.01 -2.96 8.30
C TYR A 577 16.00 -2.17 7.45
N ILE A 578 16.40 -2.73 6.31
CA ILE A 578 17.47 -2.20 5.49
C ILE A 578 16.97 -2.01 4.06
N GLU A 579 16.99 -0.77 3.59
CA GLU A 579 16.84 -0.41 2.18
C GLU A 579 18.22 -0.32 1.52
N VAL A 580 18.43 -0.99 0.39
CA VAL A 580 19.71 -1.02 -0.30
C VAL A 580 19.67 -0.09 -1.52
N LYS A 581 20.60 0.86 -1.59
CA LYS A 581 20.72 1.78 -2.73
C LYS A 581 22.08 1.67 -3.40
N SER A 582 22.10 1.23 -4.65
CA SER A 582 23.33 0.92 -5.38
C SER A 582 23.71 1.98 -6.41
N SER A 583 24.98 2.05 -6.81
CA SER A 583 25.46 2.95 -7.88
C SER A 583 26.66 2.36 -8.63
N LYS A 584 26.70 2.57 -9.95
CA LYS A 584 27.83 2.19 -10.82
C LYS A 584 29.06 3.10 -10.56
N PRO A 585 30.29 2.65 -10.91
CA PRO A 585 31.52 3.40 -10.68
C PRO A 585 31.56 4.84 -11.25
N ALA A 586 30.95 5.07 -12.41
CA ALA A 586 30.85 6.41 -13.02
C ALA A 586 29.65 7.23 -12.51
N GLY A 587 28.78 6.62 -11.70
CA GLY A 587 27.53 7.19 -11.22
C GLY A 587 27.63 7.70 -9.78
N ASN A 588 28.75 8.33 -9.42
CA ASN A 588 29.06 8.84 -8.08
C ASN A 588 28.14 10.04 -7.72
N LYS A 589 26.83 9.79 -7.71
CA LYS A 589 25.79 10.69 -7.24
C LYS A 589 25.73 10.51 -5.73
N ASN A 590 26.01 11.58 -5.01
CA ASN A 590 25.80 11.69 -3.57
C ASN A 590 24.30 11.70 -3.20
N SER A 591 23.41 11.67 -4.19
CA SER A 591 21.97 11.59 -4.02
C SER A 591 21.43 10.21 -4.41
N VAL A 592 20.49 9.73 -3.62
CA VAL A 592 19.68 8.53 -3.90
C VAL A 592 18.22 8.91 -3.86
N LYS A 593 17.41 8.27 -4.71
CA LYS A 593 15.97 8.45 -4.68
C LYS A 593 15.37 7.50 -3.64
N LEU A 594 14.57 8.05 -2.73
CA LEU A 594 13.70 7.29 -1.84
C LEU A 594 12.24 7.61 -2.22
N TYR A 595 11.41 6.58 -2.27
CA TYR A 595 9.98 6.79 -2.48
C TYR A 595 9.32 7.30 -1.18
N GLY A 596 8.24 8.07 -1.30
CA GLY A 596 7.57 8.68 -0.13
C GLY A 596 7.12 7.67 0.92
N TRP A 597 6.70 6.47 0.50
CA TRP A 597 6.30 5.39 1.40
C TRP A 597 7.51 4.74 2.11
N GLN A 598 8.68 4.63 1.45
CA GLN A 598 9.94 4.23 2.09
C GLN A 598 10.36 5.24 3.15
N TRP A 599 10.25 6.54 2.84
CA TRP A 599 10.56 7.61 3.79
C TRP A 599 9.62 7.61 5.00
N LYS A 600 8.32 7.41 4.77
CA LYS A 600 7.32 7.29 5.85
C LYS A 600 7.59 6.07 6.73
N PHE A 601 7.99 4.94 6.15
CA PHE A 601 8.37 3.75 6.89
C PHE A 601 9.65 3.97 7.70
N ALA A 602 10.68 4.60 7.11
CA ALA A 602 11.90 4.98 7.79
C ALA A 602 11.62 5.87 9.02
N ALA A 603 10.74 6.87 8.87
CA ALA A 603 10.32 7.73 9.98
C ALA A 603 9.55 6.97 11.08
N SER A 604 8.81 5.92 10.71
CA SER A 604 8.06 5.09 11.67
C SER A 604 8.96 4.12 12.45
N MET A 605 10.01 3.61 11.82
CA MET A 605 10.95 2.65 12.41
C MET A 605 12.12 3.33 13.13
N GLY A 606 12.46 4.57 12.76
CA GLY A 606 13.47 5.39 13.42
C GLY A 606 14.85 4.72 13.43
N GLU A 607 15.38 4.46 14.62
CA GLU A 607 16.69 3.81 14.83
C GLU A 607 16.77 2.39 14.27
N LYS A 608 15.64 1.73 14.01
CA LYS A 608 15.59 0.39 13.43
C LYS A 608 15.65 0.38 11.90
N PHE A 609 15.72 1.54 11.25
CA PHE A 609 15.77 1.65 9.80
C PHE A 609 17.13 2.16 9.33
N HIS A 610 17.65 1.48 8.31
CA HIS A 610 18.95 1.74 7.72
C HIS A 610 18.82 1.90 6.21
N ILE A 611 19.64 2.78 5.64
CA ILE A 611 19.91 2.77 4.20
C ILE A 611 21.33 2.27 4.01
N TYR A 612 21.47 1.14 3.32
CA TYR A 612 22.77 0.63 2.90
C TYR A 612 23.11 1.17 1.53
N ARG A 613 24.05 2.12 1.49
CA ARG A 613 24.52 2.74 0.26
C ARG A 613 25.69 1.96 -0.31
N VAL A 614 25.47 1.26 -1.41
CA VAL A 614 26.51 0.48 -2.12
C VAL A 614 27.08 1.34 -3.26
N TYR A 615 28.36 1.67 -3.16
CA TYR A 615 29.11 2.38 -4.20
C TYR A 615 29.88 1.40 -5.09
N ASN A 616 30.16 1.79 -6.34
CA ASN A 616 30.92 0.99 -7.31
C ASN A 616 30.37 -0.44 -7.50
N ALA A 617 29.04 -0.58 -7.43
CA ALA A 617 28.36 -1.86 -7.57
C ALA A 617 28.72 -2.53 -8.91
N GLY A 618 28.93 -3.84 -8.87
CA GLY A 618 29.41 -4.62 -10.02
C GLY A 618 30.92 -4.66 -10.17
N THR A 619 31.71 -4.15 -9.21
CA THR A 619 33.18 -4.15 -9.28
C THR A 619 33.83 -4.60 -7.99
N PRO A 620 35.11 -5.04 -8.02
CA PRO A 620 35.88 -5.36 -6.81
C PRO A 620 36.11 -4.16 -5.87
N ARG A 621 35.90 -2.92 -6.34
CA ARG A 621 36.02 -1.69 -5.53
C ARG A 621 34.69 -1.28 -4.89
N ALA A 622 33.72 -2.20 -4.87
CA ALA A 622 32.46 -1.97 -4.20
C ALA A 622 32.68 -1.75 -2.71
N ARG A 623 31.92 -0.82 -2.14
CA ARG A 623 31.96 -0.50 -0.72
C ARG A 623 30.57 -0.14 -0.21
N LEU A 624 30.29 -0.47 1.04
CA LEU A 624 29.01 -0.20 1.69
C LEU A 624 29.13 0.92 2.74
N ALA A 625 28.18 1.84 2.75
CA ALA A 625 28.00 2.79 3.84
C ALA A 625 26.63 2.57 4.50
N ASP A 626 26.63 2.40 5.82
CA ASP A 626 25.42 2.32 6.63
C ASP A 626 24.96 3.73 7.04
N ILE A 627 23.73 4.08 6.66
CA ILE A 627 23.06 5.32 7.03
C ILE A 627 21.91 4.93 7.98
N ALA A 628 22.23 4.85 9.27
CA ALA A 628 21.25 4.56 10.33
C ALA A 628 20.37 5.78 10.62
N ASN A 629 19.07 5.54 10.84
CA ASN A 629 18.07 6.57 11.16
C ASN A 629 18.14 7.79 10.22
N PRO A 630 17.87 7.61 8.91
CA PRO A 630 17.97 8.70 7.92
C PRO A 630 17.05 9.87 8.25
N THR A 631 15.91 9.65 8.93
CA THR A 631 15.00 10.70 9.37
C THR A 631 15.65 11.61 10.41
N GLN A 632 16.34 11.06 11.41
CA GLN A 632 17.07 11.84 12.39
C GLN A 632 18.25 12.59 11.76
N LEU A 633 18.99 11.95 10.85
CA LEU A 633 20.09 12.61 10.13
C LEU A 633 19.60 13.80 9.31
N TRP A 634 18.42 13.69 8.69
CA TRP A 634 17.79 14.81 7.99
C TRP A 634 17.38 15.93 8.94
N GLN A 635 16.72 15.62 10.07
CA GLN A 635 16.34 16.60 11.09
C GLN A 635 17.54 17.35 11.68
N GLN A 636 18.69 16.69 11.80
CA GLN A 636 19.93 17.28 12.30
C GLN A 636 20.74 18.03 11.22
N GLY A 637 20.28 18.03 9.96
CA GLY A 637 20.98 18.67 8.85
C GLY A 637 22.17 17.87 8.29
N ASN A 638 22.37 16.63 8.75
CA ASN A 638 23.42 15.72 8.29
C ASN A 638 23.06 14.96 7.01
N LEU A 639 21.76 14.93 6.67
CA LEU A 639 21.25 14.43 5.39
C LEU A 639 20.44 15.54 4.73
N ARG A 640 20.68 15.80 3.44
CA ARG A 640 19.97 16.82 2.67
C ARG A 640 18.95 16.16 1.75
N VAL A 641 17.77 16.75 1.66
CA VAL A 641 16.74 16.38 0.67
C VAL A 641 16.74 17.45 -0.41
N ASP A 642 17.20 17.08 -1.62
CA ASP A 642 17.34 18.02 -2.74
C ASP A 642 16.08 18.13 -3.60
N SER A 643 15.18 17.15 -3.52
CA SER A 643 13.92 17.15 -4.28
C SER A 643 12.86 16.37 -3.52
N VAL A 644 11.67 16.96 -3.38
CA VAL A 644 10.49 16.33 -2.81
C VAL A 644 9.43 16.30 -3.91
N TYR A 645 8.88 15.12 -4.17
CA TYR A 645 7.70 14.97 -5.01
C TYR A 645 6.49 14.99 -4.09
N ILE A 646 5.75 16.09 -4.09
CA ILE A 646 4.47 16.18 -3.39
C ILE A 646 3.45 15.54 -4.32
N ARG A 647 2.87 14.42 -3.89
CA ARG A 647 1.63 13.92 -4.49
C ARG A 647 0.51 14.68 -3.82
N MET A 648 -0.11 15.58 -4.56
CA MET A 648 -1.36 16.24 -4.16
C MET A 648 -2.53 15.30 -4.40
#